data_AF-A0A6L8HCS6-F1
#
_entry.id   AF-A0A6L8HCS6-F1
#
_cell.length_a   1.000
_cell.length_b   1.000
_cell.length_c   1.000
_cell.angle_alpha   90.00
_cell.angle_beta   90.00
_cell.angle_gamma   90.00
#
_symmetry.space_group_name_H-M   'P 1'
#
loop_
_entity.id
_entity.type
_entity.pdbx_description
1 polymer ?
#
loop_
_entity_poly.entity_id
_entity_poly.type
_entity_poly.pdbx_seq_one_letter_code
_entity_poly.pdbx_strand_id
1 'polypeptide(L)'
;MMAPIPTFADFYRAIHGRAPFPWQARLARRVTETNEWPNEVGVPTGLGKTACLDIAVWWLASQADRTPSLRSAPTRIWWVVNRRLLVDSTHDQAERLARILAEPDASETSEHNREVVATVAERLRSLSADPAAPPLDVIRLRGGIASRTPADPSQPTVILCTLPMYGSRLLFRGYGSSRSLRPIDAAMAGTDSLVLLDEAHLAPHLKALMGALAECTPGAEALLGKFRSRANITALTATGDASADRFDLDEQDRENPTIVERLNAAKPVEVWERDKVDVARLLADAAGGLLAEASQPASCLVFANTPRTARETFERLRRQEPDAETLLLTGLNREREAEQIRACILDPATGMAAARFRDSARERDLIVVATQTLEVGADLDAEYLVTEACGVRALTQRLGRLNRLGRHAHARAVYVHAPPPKRRGRGSRGGQESESWPVYGEEPKRVLARLQEACPDGDGVVDLPPARVAKVLGDPHEDRDRAPEVLLGILWEWTKTTARPYGEAPVEPYFSGIRGADYSVALIWRVHVPDEGQRLWPRASDREAVDVSIREVLEALQDDEDLHRLGTDGVTAEPTPVADRRPWSVPPLAADRGRLDRFGWNPDASGLVMDASLPEQGLSLDGTAIRRLCGVEVTPQLEIALGEDEADELDQSDRDKAVAEILDALQAAESPPGWGDGEWDAFTHALRPVVERPRREVARLRVEASEPQRPGSDFGSENDELSLTPEAVELDKHGQAVGAMARIIAERIGLPSTLVEVVERAGAL
;
A
#
# COMPACT_ATOMS: atom_id res chain seq x y z
N MET A 1 21.96 -34.72 2.50
CA MET A 1 22.29 -33.82 1.38
C MET A 1 20.98 -33.29 0.85
N MET A 2 20.84 -31.96 0.73
CA MET A 2 19.60 -31.35 0.21
C MET A 2 19.44 -31.69 -1.28
N ALA A 3 18.21 -31.88 -1.74
CA ALA A 3 17.90 -32.10 -3.16
C ALA A 3 18.40 -30.93 -4.02
N PRO A 4 18.92 -31.17 -5.24
CA PRO A 4 19.42 -30.09 -6.09
C PRO A 4 18.31 -29.06 -6.38
N ILE A 5 18.67 -27.76 -6.37
CA ILE A 5 17.71 -26.69 -6.65
C ILE A 5 17.20 -26.82 -8.10
N PRO A 6 15.87 -26.81 -8.34
CA PRO A 6 15.31 -26.76 -9.69
C PRO A 6 15.66 -25.46 -10.40
N THR A 7 15.63 -25.44 -11.73
CA THR A 7 15.91 -24.22 -12.49
C THR A 7 14.84 -23.16 -12.20
N PHE A 8 15.20 -21.88 -12.32
CA PHE A 8 14.22 -20.79 -12.17
C PHE A 8 13.04 -20.94 -13.14
N ALA A 9 13.27 -21.45 -14.36
CA ALA A 9 12.22 -21.63 -15.34
C ALA A 9 11.20 -22.70 -14.92
N ASP A 10 11.66 -23.78 -14.30
CA ASP A 10 10.78 -24.84 -13.79
C ASP A 10 10.00 -24.36 -12.57
N PHE A 11 10.67 -23.66 -11.65
CA PHE A 11 10.02 -23.02 -10.51
C PHE A 11 8.95 -22.01 -10.96
N TYR A 12 9.28 -21.11 -11.87
CA TYR A 12 8.34 -20.11 -12.38
C TYR A 12 7.14 -20.76 -13.07
N ARG A 13 7.36 -21.83 -13.85
CA ARG A 13 6.28 -22.60 -14.49
C ARG A 13 5.40 -23.30 -13.47
N ALA A 14 5.98 -23.84 -12.40
CA ALA A 14 5.23 -24.50 -11.34
C ALA A 14 4.32 -23.53 -10.57
N ILE A 15 4.77 -22.29 -10.34
CA ILE A 15 3.97 -21.24 -9.66
C ILE A 15 2.92 -20.62 -10.60
N HIS A 16 3.31 -20.27 -11.83
CA HIS A 16 2.49 -19.43 -12.73
C HIS A 16 1.80 -20.20 -13.86
N GLY A 17 2.11 -21.48 -14.06
CA GLY A 17 1.56 -22.30 -15.15
C GLY A 17 2.10 -21.94 -16.55
N ARG A 18 3.08 -21.03 -16.65
CA ARG A 18 3.66 -20.55 -17.91
C ARG A 18 5.17 -20.37 -17.79
N ALA A 19 5.87 -20.39 -18.93
CA ALA A 19 7.31 -20.13 -18.95
C ALA A 19 7.62 -18.66 -18.62
N PRO A 20 8.77 -18.37 -17.97
CA PRO A 20 9.23 -17.00 -17.79
C PRO A 20 9.63 -16.36 -19.12
N PHE A 21 9.62 -15.03 -19.18
CA PHE A 21 10.24 -14.29 -20.28
C PHE A 21 11.77 -14.49 -20.31
N PRO A 22 12.42 -14.35 -21.49
CA PRO A 22 13.87 -14.53 -21.60
C PRO A 22 14.67 -13.64 -20.63
N TRP A 23 14.30 -12.36 -20.48
CA TRP A 23 14.93 -11.46 -19.53
C TRP A 23 14.80 -11.91 -18.07
N GLN A 24 13.69 -12.55 -17.68
CA GLN A 24 13.48 -13.04 -16.31
C GLN A 24 14.43 -14.20 -16.01
N ALA A 25 14.53 -15.15 -16.96
CA ALA A 25 15.47 -16.27 -16.86
C ALA A 25 16.93 -15.79 -16.89
N ARG A 26 17.24 -14.77 -17.71
CA ARG A 26 18.57 -14.15 -17.77
C ARG A 26 18.92 -13.40 -16.48
N LEU A 27 17.97 -12.70 -15.87
CA LEU A 27 18.18 -12.03 -14.59
C LEU A 27 18.46 -13.05 -13.48
N ALA A 28 17.67 -14.13 -13.39
CA ALA A 28 17.89 -15.21 -12.43
C ALA A 28 19.28 -15.86 -12.59
N ARG A 29 19.73 -16.05 -13.84
CA ARG A 29 21.07 -16.56 -14.12
C ARG A 29 22.16 -15.57 -13.69
N ARG A 30 22.01 -14.29 -14.05
CA ARG A 30 22.96 -13.22 -13.69
C ARG A 30 23.16 -13.16 -12.18
N VAL A 31 22.09 -13.07 -11.39
CA VAL A 31 22.21 -12.97 -9.91
C VAL A 31 22.83 -14.22 -9.27
N THR A 32 22.69 -15.38 -9.90
CA THR A 32 23.31 -16.63 -9.44
C THR A 32 24.81 -16.66 -9.78
N GLU A 33 25.18 -16.23 -10.99
CA GLU A 33 26.57 -16.20 -11.46
C GLU A 33 27.41 -15.11 -10.78
N THR A 34 26.84 -13.92 -10.57
CA THR A 34 27.54 -12.78 -9.95
C THR A 34 27.42 -12.74 -8.43
N ASN A 35 26.44 -13.45 -7.84
CA ASN A 35 26.00 -13.30 -6.44
C ASN A 35 25.55 -11.87 -6.07
N GLU A 36 25.20 -11.05 -7.06
CA GLU A 36 24.82 -9.65 -6.88
C GLU A 36 23.61 -9.31 -7.77
N TRP A 37 22.69 -8.53 -7.23
CA TRP A 37 21.61 -7.92 -8.01
C TRP A 37 22.12 -6.71 -8.80
N PRO A 38 21.58 -6.45 -10.01
CA PRO A 38 21.87 -5.20 -10.70
C PRO A 38 21.35 -4.00 -9.91
N ASN A 39 22.00 -2.85 -10.06
CA ASN A 39 21.50 -1.59 -9.49
C ASN A 39 20.13 -1.18 -10.06
N GLU A 40 19.83 -1.57 -11.30
CA GLU A 40 18.58 -1.21 -11.97
C GLU A 40 18.11 -2.28 -12.95
N VAL A 41 16.80 -2.56 -12.96
CA VAL A 41 16.11 -3.38 -13.96
C VAL A 41 15.27 -2.46 -14.86
N GLY A 42 15.80 -2.20 -16.06
CA GLY A 42 15.33 -1.24 -17.06
C GLY A 42 14.16 -1.71 -17.94
N VAL A 43 13.38 -2.70 -17.49
CA VAL A 43 12.36 -3.34 -18.33
C VAL A 43 11.08 -2.48 -18.41
N PRO A 44 10.50 -2.27 -19.61
CA PRO A 44 9.23 -1.57 -19.78
C PRO A 44 8.08 -2.13 -18.94
N THR A 45 7.09 -1.29 -18.64
CA THR A 45 5.87 -1.71 -17.96
C THR A 45 5.10 -2.72 -18.82
N GLY A 46 4.36 -3.64 -18.18
CA GLY A 46 3.62 -4.69 -18.90
C GLY A 46 4.43 -5.93 -19.30
N LEU A 47 5.73 -5.99 -19.02
CA LEU A 47 6.59 -7.16 -19.28
C LEU A 47 6.90 -8.01 -18.04
N GLY A 48 6.13 -7.85 -16.96
CA GLY A 48 6.17 -8.76 -15.80
C GLY A 48 7.33 -8.51 -14.83
N LYS A 49 7.63 -7.25 -14.48
CA LYS A 49 8.68 -6.88 -13.51
C LYS A 49 8.47 -7.46 -12.10
N THR A 50 7.23 -7.78 -11.74
CA THR A 50 6.92 -8.43 -10.45
C THR A 50 7.61 -9.79 -10.30
N ALA A 51 8.05 -10.42 -11.40
CA ALA A 51 8.88 -11.63 -11.37
C ALA A 51 10.21 -11.46 -10.62
N CYS A 52 10.67 -10.23 -10.36
CA CYS A 52 11.81 -9.98 -9.48
C CYS A 52 11.60 -10.56 -8.07
N LEU A 53 10.35 -10.61 -7.55
CA LEU A 53 10.05 -11.29 -6.30
C LEU A 53 10.28 -12.80 -6.39
N ASP A 54 9.75 -13.43 -7.44
CA ASP A 54 9.95 -14.88 -7.68
C ASP A 54 11.45 -15.21 -7.79
N ILE A 55 12.22 -14.36 -8.50
CA ILE A 55 13.67 -14.52 -8.66
C ILE A 55 14.39 -14.38 -7.30
N ALA A 56 14.01 -13.39 -6.48
CA ALA A 56 14.62 -13.17 -5.17
C ALA A 56 14.40 -14.35 -4.21
N VAL A 57 13.16 -14.86 -4.15
CA VAL A 57 12.80 -16.03 -3.32
C VAL A 57 13.53 -17.28 -3.82
N TRP A 58 13.54 -17.53 -5.13
CA TRP A 58 14.25 -18.67 -5.71
C TRP A 58 15.77 -18.56 -5.49
N TRP A 59 16.35 -17.37 -5.64
CA TRP A 59 17.78 -17.14 -5.41
C TRP A 59 18.17 -17.39 -3.95
N LEU A 60 17.33 -17.00 -2.99
CA LEU A 60 17.51 -17.35 -1.58
C LEU A 60 17.51 -18.87 -1.38
N ALA A 61 16.52 -19.58 -1.92
CA ALA A 61 16.45 -21.05 -1.84
C ALA A 61 17.65 -21.73 -2.51
N SER A 62 18.17 -21.16 -3.60
CA SER A 62 19.34 -21.69 -4.32
C SER A 62 20.62 -21.69 -3.48
N GLN A 63 20.68 -20.87 -2.43
CA GLN A 63 21.85 -20.74 -1.54
C GLN A 63 21.64 -21.39 -0.17
N ALA A 64 20.55 -22.12 0.05
CA ALA A 64 20.23 -22.72 1.36
C ALA A 64 21.25 -23.76 1.87
N ASP A 65 22.03 -24.36 0.97
CA ASP A 65 23.11 -25.30 1.26
C ASP A 65 24.46 -24.62 1.55
N ARG A 66 24.56 -23.31 1.34
CA ARG A 66 25.77 -22.55 1.70
C ARG A 66 25.82 -22.34 3.20
N THR A 67 27.03 -22.34 3.76
CA THR A 67 27.24 -21.90 5.14
C THR A 67 26.62 -20.50 5.35
N PRO A 68 25.88 -20.26 6.45
CA PRO A 68 25.22 -18.98 6.68
C PRO A 68 26.11 -17.76 6.47
N SER A 69 27.39 -17.79 6.85
CA SER A 69 28.35 -16.69 6.67
C SER A 69 28.78 -16.44 5.21
N LEU A 70 28.58 -17.40 4.31
CA LEU A 70 28.94 -17.33 2.87
C LEU A 70 27.74 -17.08 1.95
N ARG A 71 26.52 -17.12 2.49
CA ARG A 71 25.30 -16.77 1.73
C ARG A 71 25.32 -15.27 1.40
N SER A 72 25.02 -14.97 0.13
CA SER A 72 24.88 -13.60 -0.38
C SER A 72 23.41 -13.19 -0.50
N ALA A 73 22.52 -14.14 -0.79
CA ALA A 73 21.09 -13.90 -0.94
C ALA A 73 20.44 -13.51 0.39
N PRO A 74 19.81 -12.34 0.54
CA PRO A 74 19.20 -11.91 1.80
C PRO A 74 17.97 -12.73 2.24
N THR A 75 17.74 -12.90 3.55
CA THR A 75 16.49 -13.56 4.04
C THR A 75 15.26 -12.68 3.95
N ARG A 76 15.46 -11.35 3.98
CA ARG A 76 14.38 -10.36 3.93
C ARG A 76 14.35 -9.67 2.57
N ILE A 77 13.22 -9.78 1.89
CA ILE A 77 12.98 -9.19 0.57
C ILE A 77 11.94 -8.09 0.73
N TRP A 78 12.37 -6.84 0.69
CA TRP A 78 11.52 -5.66 0.76
C TRP A 78 11.04 -5.28 -0.64
N TRP A 79 9.73 -5.25 -0.85
CA TRP A 79 9.12 -4.61 -2.01
C TRP A 79 8.62 -3.23 -1.61
N VAL A 80 9.37 -2.21 -1.99
CA VAL A 80 9.10 -0.82 -1.61
C VAL A 80 8.46 -0.11 -2.79
N VAL A 81 7.25 0.39 -2.58
CA VAL A 81 6.50 1.16 -3.59
C VAL A 81 6.21 2.56 -3.06
N ASN A 82 6.16 3.56 -3.92
CA ASN A 82 5.81 4.92 -3.47
C ASN A 82 4.29 5.18 -3.43
N ARG A 83 3.45 4.24 -3.85
CA ARG A 83 1.98 4.39 -3.84
C ARG A 83 1.33 3.24 -3.09
N ARG A 84 0.35 3.55 -2.24
CA ARG A 84 -0.38 2.56 -1.42
C ARG A 84 -1.03 1.46 -2.25
N LEU A 85 -1.66 1.84 -3.36
CA LEU A 85 -2.41 0.93 -4.25
C LEU A 85 -1.55 -0.14 -4.93
N LEU A 86 -0.25 0.13 -5.10
CA LEU A 86 0.71 -0.84 -5.65
C LEU A 86 1.05 -1.96 -4.67
N VAL A 87 0.90 -1.69 -3.36
CA VAL A 87 1.22 -2.66 -2.30
C VAL A 87 0.30 -3.88 -2.43
N ASP A 88 -0.99 -3.71 -2.73
CA ASP A 88 -1.97 -4.80 -2.68
C ASP A 88 -1.79 -5.84 -3.77
N SER A 89 -1.75 -5.42 -5.03
CA SER A 89 -1.58 -6.36 -6.14
C SER A 89 -0.32 -7.22 -6.00
N THR A 90 0.77 -6.63 -5.51
CA THR A 90 2.03 -7.33 -5.28
C THR A 90 1.95 -8.20 -4.02
N HIS A 91 1.21 -7.75 -3.00
CA HIS A 91 1.00 -8.50 -1.77
C HIS A 91 0.19 -9.76 -2.05
N ASP A 92 -0.88 -9.67 -2.83
CA ASP A 92 -1.69 -10.82 -3.23
C ASP A 92 -0.86 -11.84 -4.03
N GLN A 93 0.05 -11.35 -4.90
CA GLN A 93 1.01 -12.22 -5.59
C GLN A 93 1.97 -12.90 -4.61
N ALA A 94 2.49 -12.17 -3.62
CA ALA A 94 3.40 -12.71 -2.61
C ALA A 94 2.70 -13.72 -1.69
N GLU A 95 1.48 -13.44 -1.24
CA GLU A 95 0.66 -14.36 -0.45
C GLU A 95 0.31 -15.62 -1.24
N ARG A 96 -0.03 -15.48 -2.52
CA ARG A 96 -0.26 -16.63 -3.40
C ARG A 96 1.00 -17.50 -3.49
N LEU A 97 2.16 -16.88 -3.68
CA LEU A 97 3.45 -17.58 -3.71
C LEU A 97 3.72 -18.32 -2.39
N ALA A 98 3.54 -17.64 -1.25
CA ALA A 98 3.73 -18.23 0.07
C ALA A 98 2.77 -19.41 0.32
N ARG A 99 1.50 -19.28 -0.10
CA ARG A 99 0.49 -20.36 0.01
C ARG A 99 0.88 -21.59 -0.81
N ILE A 100 1.29 -21.40 -2.07
CA ILE A 100 1.73 -22.51 -2.94
C ILE A 100 2.97 -23.21 -2.35
N LEU A 101 3.91 -22.45 -1.78
CA LEU A 101 5.09 -23.02 -1.11
C LEU A 101 4.72 -23.76 0.19
N ALA A 102 3.76 -23.25 0.96
CA ALA A 102 3.32 -23.87 2.21
C ALA A 102 2.60 -25.20 1.98
N GLU A 103 1.78 -25.28 0.92
CA GLU A 103 0.92 -26.42 0.59
C GLU A 103 1.16 -26.92 -0.86
N PRO A 104 2.32 -27.54 -1.16
CA PRO A 104 2.63 -27.99 -2.52
C PRO A 104 1.61 -29.01 -3.07
N ASP A 105 1.01 -29.82 -2.21
CA ASP A 105 0.06 -30.88 -2.58
C ASP A 105 -1.37 -30.40 -2.82
N ALA A 106 -1.73 -29.18 -2.42
CA ALA A 106 -3.07 -28.62 -2.59
C ALA A 106 -3.35 -28.15 -4.03
N SER A 107 -2.32 -28.07 -4.86
CA SER A 107 -2.43 -27.60 -6.24
C SER A 107 -2.81 -28.74 -7.20
N GLU A 108 -3.81 -28.53 -8.07
CA GLU A 108 -4.14 -29.41 -9.21
C GLU A 108 -3.07 -29.34 -10.33
N THR A 109 -1.80 -29.47 -9.98
CA THR A 109 -0.67 -29.42 -10.91
C THR A 109 -0.01 -30.78 -11.10
N SER A 110 0.80 -30.90 -12.15
CA SER A 110 1.55 -32.12 -12.45
C SER A 110 2.45 -32.52 -11.27
N GLU A 111 2.71 -33.82 -11.13
CA GLU A 111 3.59 -34.37 -10.10
C GLU A 111 4.97 -33.68 -10.09
N HIS A 112 5.51 -33.42 -11.29
CA HIS A 112 6.76 -32.68 -11.46
C HIS A 112 6.72 -31.26 -10.88
N ASN A 113 5.64 -30.50 -11.12
CA ASN A 113 5.51 -29.14 -10.58
C ASN A 113 5.43 -29.16 -9.05
N ARG A 114 4.74 -30.16 -8.48
CA ARG A 114 4.66 -30.35 -7.03
C ARG A 114 6.02 -30.64 -6.42
N GLU A 115 6.82 -31.51 -7.05
CA GLU A 115 8.20 -31.81 -6.62
C GLU A 115 9.10 -30.57 -6.66
N VAL A 116 9.00 -29.76 -7.71
CA VAL A 116 9.74 -28.50 -7.86
C VAL A 116 9.41 -27.53 -6.72
N VAL A 117 8.12 -27.31 -6.44
CA VAL A 117 7.66 -26.41 -5.37
C VAL A 117 8.06 -26.95 -4.00
N ALA A 118 7.89 -28.25 -3.75
CA ALA A 118 8.28 -28.89 -2.49
C ALA A 118 9.78 -28.76 -2.22
N THR A 119 10.62 -28.92 -3.24
CA THR A 119 12.08 -28.75 -3.13
C THR A 119 12.45 -27.32 -2.73
N VAL A 120 11.85 -26.32 -3.37
CA VAL A 120 12.10 -24.90 -3.02
C VAL A 120 11.60 -24.60 -1.61
N ALA A 121 10.42 -25.10 -1.24
CA ALA A 121 9.83 -24.91 0.08
C ALA A 121 10.69 -25.52 1.20
N GLU A 122 11.19 -26.74 1.03
CA GLU A 122 12.09 -27.40 1.99
C GLU A 122 13.39 -26.61 2.18
N ARG A 123 13.97 -26.13 1.07
CA ARG A 123 15.20 -25.31 1.13
C ARG A 123 14.98 -24.01 1.88
N LEU A 124 13.85 -23.33 1.67
CA LEU A 124 13.54 -22.12 2.41
C LEU A 124 13.28 -22.40 3.91
N ARG A 125 12.50 -23.42 4.26
CA ARG A 125 12.28 -23.83 5.67
C ARG A 125 13.59 -24.09 6.40
N SER A 126 14.58 -24.66 5.71
CA SER A 126 15.89 -24.98 6.31
C SER A 126 16.70 -23.75 6.76
N LEU A 127 16.35 -22.55 6.31
CA LEU A 127 17.00 -21.29 6.68
C LEU A 127 16.52 -20.76 8.03
N SER A 128 15.27 -21.06 8.41
CA SER A 128 14.66 -20.57 9.63
C SER A 128 15.23 -21.25 10.87
N ALA A 129 15.28 -20.52 11.99
CA ALA A 129 15.63 -21.07 13.29
C ALA A 129 14.49 -21.90 13.87
N ASP A 130 13.24 -21.55 13.55
CA ASP A 130 12.04 -22.30 13.91
C ASP A 130 11.69 -23.35 12.83
N PRO A 131 11.82 -24.65 13.12
CA PRO A 131 11.46 -25.71 12.17
C PRO A 131 9.96 -25.73 11.80
N ALA A 132 9.09 -25.15 12.63
CA ALA A 132 7.65 -25.07 12.38
C ALA A 132 7.26 -23.86 11.51
N ALA A 133 8.20 -22.93 11.26
CA ALA A 133 7.92 -21.76 10.47
C ALA A 133 7.58 -22.10 9.01
N PRO A 134 6.70 -21.31 8.36
CA PRO A 134 6.37 -21.52 6.96
C PRO A 134 7.61 -21.33 6.07
N PRO A 135 7.64 -21.89 4.84
CA PRO A 135 8.75 -21.65 3.91
C PRO A 135 8.99 -20.17 3.60
N LEU A 136 7.92 -19.38 3.57
CA LEU A 136 7.97 -17.97 3.24
C LEU A 136 6.90 -17.25 4.07
N ASP A 137 7.31 -16.25 4.84
CA ASP A 137 6.38 -15.33 5.49
C ASP A 137 6.14 -14.10 4.61
N VAL A 138 4.95 -13.51 4.71
CA VAL A 138 4.57 -12.32 3.93
C VAL A 138 4.01 -11.29 4.89
N ILE A 139 4.63 -10.13 4.90
CA ILE A 139 4.27 -9.02 5.78
C ILE A 139 3.93 -7.82 4.93
N ARG A 140 2.80 -7.19 5.25
CA ARG A 140 2.38 -5.91 4.67
C ARG A 140 2.51 -4.81 5.72
N LEU A 141 3.30 -3.78 5.44
CA LEU A 141 3.46 -2.61 6.29
C LEU A 141 2.82 -1.38 5.65
N ARG A 142 1.77 -0.86 6.29
CA ARG A 142 1.07 0.37 5.91
C ARG A 142 1.11 1.40 7.05
N GLY A 143 0.95 2.67 6.69
CA GLY A 143 1.29 3.79 7.55
C GLY A 143 0.23 4.07 8.60
N GLY A 144 0.58 3.94 9.88
CA GLY A 144 -0.21 4.50 10.98
C GLY A 144 -0.29 3.62 12.21
N ILE A 145 -0.68 2.36 12.08
CA ILE A 145 -0.95 1.48 13.23
C ILE A 145 -0.45 0.03 13.00
N ALA A 146 0.05 -0.57 14.10
CA ALA A 146 0.48 -1.96 14.29
C ALA A 146 1.37 -2.58 13.18
N SER A 147 2.65 -2.23 13.21
CA SER A 147 3.72 -2.96 12.50
C SER A 147 3.81 -4.40 12.97
N ARG A 148 3.53 -5.38 12.11
CA ARG A 148 4.02 -6.75 12.30
C ARG A 148 5.45 -6.81 11.77
N THR A 149 6.44 -6.89 12.64
CA THR A 149 7.84 -7.17 12.27
C THR A 149 8.07 -8.68 12.40
N PRO A 150 8.86 -9.35 11.54
CA PRO A 150 9.16 -10.77 11.74
C PRO A 150 9.77 -10.97 13.13
N ALA A 151 9.27 -11.95 13.88
CA ALA A 151 9.82 -12.27 15.20
C ALA A 151 11.24 -12.85 15.11
N ASP A 152 11.58 -13.49 13.97
CA ASP A 152 12.85 -14.15 13.72
C ASP A 152 13.53 -13.56 12.46
N PRO A 153 14.76 -13.01 12.54
CA PRO A 153 15.47 -12.49 11.39
C PRO A 153 15.98 -13.57 10.41
N SER A 154 16.02 -14.84 10.81
CA SER A 154 16.42 -15.96 9.95
C SER A 154 15.28 -16.48 9.07
N GLN A 155 14.02 -16.14 9.40
CA GLN A 155 12.84 -16.53 8.64
C GLN A 155 12.82 -15.87 7.25
N PRO A 156 12.78 -16.65 6.14
CA PRO A 156 12.56 -16.09 4.81
C PRO A 156 11.26 -15.28 4.77
N THR A 157 11.38 -13.99 4.44
CA THR A 157 10.24 -13.06 4.52
C THR A 157 10.20 -12.10 3.35
N VAL A 158 9.02 -11.93 2.76
CA VAL A 158 8.71 -10.80 1.86
C VAL A 158 7.99 -9.71 2.64
N ILE A 159 8.56 -8.50 2.66
CA ILE A 159 7.94 -7.33 3.30
C ILE A 159 7.51 -6.35 2.22
N LEU A 160 6.21 -6.10 2.09
CA LEU A 160 5.65 -5.13 1.17
C LEU A 160 5.27 -3.85 1.91
N CYS A 161 5.80 -2.71 1.49
CA CYS A 161 5.58 -1.48 2.20
C CYS A 161 5.68 -0.23 1.33
N THR A 162 5.22 0.89 1.88
CA THR A 162 5.42 2.20 1.25
C THR A 162 6.81 2.75 1.53
N LEU A 163 7.27 3.68 0.69
CA LEU A 163 8.57 4.35 0.87
C LEU A 163 8.75 4.93 2.30
N PRO A 164 7.78 5.65 2.91
CA PRO A 164 7.92 6.13 4.29
C PRO A 164 8.01 5.01 5.34
N MET A 165 7.35 3.87 5.12
CA MET A 165 7.40 2.73 6.03
C MET A 165 8.78 2.09 6.06
N TYR A 166 9.44 1.95 4.90
CA TYR A 166 10.81 1.48 4.82
C TYR A 166 11.81 2.53 5.34
N GLY A 167 11.75 3.76 4.80
CA GLY A 167 12.71 4.82 5.10
C GLY A 167 12.73 5.21 6.59
N SER A 168 11.57 5.27 7.25
CA SER A 168 11.51 5.56 8.69
C SER A 168 12.13 4.45 9.54
N ARG A 169 11.99 3.17 9.16
CA ARG A 169 12.61 2.03 9.88
C ARG A 169 14.11 2.05 9.72
N LEU A 170 14.57 2.24 8.49
CA LEU A 170 15.98 2.37 8.15
C LEU A 170 16.69 3.50 8.95
N LEU A 171 15.96 4.56 9.29
CA LEU A 171 16.43 5.69 10.09
C LEU A 171 15.94 5.65 11.55
N PHE A 172 15.71 4.45 12.12
CA PHE A 172 15.43 4.21 13.55
C PHE A 172 14.16 4.88 14.10
N ARG A 173 13.23 5.35 13.27
CA ARG A 173 11.98 5.98 13.73
C ARG A 173 10.76 5.08 13.59
N GLY A 174 10.79 4.13 12.64
CA GLY A 174 9.82 3.04 12.48
C GLY A 174 8.36 3.48 12.63
N TYR A 175 7.78 4.05 11.57
CA TYR A 175 6.38 4.46 11.59
C TYR A 175 5.44 3.30 11.99
N GLY A 176 4.53 3.57 12.92
CA GLY A 176 3.62 2.57 13.49
C GLY A 176 4.30 1.54 14.42
N SER A 177 5.55 1.80 14.85
CA SER A 177 6.32 0.93 15.73
C SER A 177 6.57 1.57 17.10
N SER A 178 6.63 0.74 18.15
CA SER A 178 6.94 1.20 19.50
C SER A 178 8.39 1.65 19.61
N ARG A 179 8.70 2.43 20.65
CA ARG A 179 10.08 2.90 20.90
C ARG A 179 11.06 1.74 21.11
N SER A 180 10.61 0.67 21.74
CA SER A 180 11.39 -0.55 22.02
C SER A 180 11.68 -1.35 20.76
N LEU A 181 10.80 -1.32 19.75
CA LEU A 181 10.97 -2.06 18.49
C LEU A 181 11.81 -1.32 17.44
N ARG A 182 11.95 0.01 17.53
CA ARG A 182 12.71 0.81 16.54
C ARG A 182 14.13 0.31 16.23
N PRO A 183 14.97 -0.14 17.20
CA PRO A 183 16.28 -0.70 16.88
C PRO A 183 16.18 -2.01 16.09
N ILE A 184 15.17 -2.84 16.41
CA ILE A 184 14.90 -4.11 15.73
C ILE A 184 14.47 -3.81 14.30
N ASP A 185 13.53 -2.89 14.11
CA ASP A 185 13.06 -2.48 12.78
C ASP A 185 14.21 -1.93 11.91
N ALA A 186 15.12 -1.14 12.49
CA ALA A 186 16.28 -0.62 11.79
C ALA A 186 17.24 -1.74 11.37
N ALA A 187 17.49 -2.73 12.23
CA ALA A 187 18.29 -3.90 11.88
C ALA A 187 17.62 -4.74 10.79
N MET A 188 16.31 -4.96 10.88
CA MET A 188 15.52 -5.74 9.92
C MET A 188 15.45 -5.08 8.53
N ALA A 189 15.41 -3.74 8.47
CA ALA A 189 15.41 -2.99 7.21
C ALA A 189 16.81 -2.77 6.64
N GLY A 190 17.81 -2.52 7.50
CA GLY A 190 19.14 -2.06 7.11
C GLY A 190 20.18 -3.15 6.87
N THR A 191 19.93 -4.40 7.29
CA THR A 191 20.86 -5.53 7.17
C THR A 191 20.16 -6.78 6.64
N ASP A 192 20.91 -7.73 6.05
CA ASP A 192 20.42 -8.99 5.45
C ASP A 192 19.10 -8.75 4.69
N SER A 193 19.07 -7.69 3.87
CA SER A 193 17.89 -7.19 3.17
C SER A 193 18.17 -6.90 1.70
N LEU A 194 17.30 -7.41 0.83
CA LEU A 194 17.18 -7.00 -0.58
C LEU A 194 15.98 -6.06 -0.69
N VAL A 195 16.16 -4.89 -1.30
CA VAL A 195 15.12 -3.89 -1.50
C VAL A 195 14.85 -3.76 -2.99
N LEU A 196 13.73 -4.31 -3.43
CA LEU A 196 13.18 -4.12 -4.75
C LEU A 196 12.35 -2.84 -4.72
N LEU A 197 12.96 -1.74 -5.18
CA LEU A 197 12.36 -0.43 -5.19
C LEU A 197 11.58 -0.24 -6.50
N ASP A 198 10.27 -0.44 -6.42
CA ASP A 198 9.38 -0.27 -7.56
C ASP A 198 9.04 1.20 -7.78
N GLU A 199 8.92 1.60 -9.04
CA GLU A 199 8.83 3.00 -9.45
C GLU A 199 9.98 3.86 -8.87
N ALA A 200 11.21 3.33 -8.85
CA ALA A 200 12.36 3.94 -8.16
C ALA A 200 12.66 5.41 -8.51
N HIS A 201 12.24 5.86 -9.69
CA HIS A 201 12.28 7.26 -10.10
C HIS A 201 11.41 8.19 -9.21
N LEU A 202 10.57 7.64 -8.32
CA LEU A 202 9.87 8.35 -7.25
C LEU A 202 10.63 8.45 -5.94
N ALA A 203 11.70 7.68 -5.78
CA ALA A 203 12.47 7.60 -4.54
C ALA A 203 13.97 7.85 -4.79
N PRO A 204 14.36 8.90 -5.55
CA PRO A 204 15.78 9.16 -5.84
C PRO A 204 16.57 9.44 -4.55
N HIS A 205 15.94 10.04 -3.55
CA HIS A 205 16.56 10.37 -2.26
C HIS A 205 16.89 9.13 -1.44
N LEU A 206 16.05 8.09 -1.44
CA LEU A 206 16.37 6.84 -0.77
C LEU A 206 17.61 6.17 -1.38
N LYS A 207 17.75 6.19 -2.71
CA LYS A 207 18.93 5.64 -3.38
C LYS A 207 20.19 6.41 -3.00
N ALA A 208 20.12 7.75 -2.97
CA ALA A 208 21.23 8.60 -2.55
C ALA A 208 21.60 8.40 -1.07
N LEU A 209 20.60 8.22 -0.20
CA LEU A 209 20.77 7.96 1.23
C LEU A 209 21.64 6.72 1.50
N MET A 210 21.56 5.69 0.66
CA MET A 210 22.30 4.44 0.91
C MET A 210 23.81 4.63 0.83
N GLY A 211 24.28 5.46 -0.11
CA GLY A 211 25.70 5.82 -0.20
C GLY A 211 26.17 6.53 1.07
N ALA A 212 25.39 7.49 1.56
CA ALA A 212 25.72 8.21 2.79
C ALA A 212 25.72 7.31 4.04
N LEU A 213 24.73 6.41 4.17
CA LEU A 213 24.70 5.44 5.29
C LEU A 213 25.86 4.45 5.24
N ALA A 214 26.30 4.07 4.04
CA ALA A 214 27.46 3.21 3.83
C ALA A 214 28.75 3.85 4.35
N GLU A 215 28.94 5.15 4.17
CA GLU A 215 30.08 5.88 4.73
C GLU A 215 30.05 5.95 6.25
N CYS A 216 28.85 5.99 6.84
CA CYS A 216 28.66 6.09 8.29
C CYS A 216 28.78 4.75 9.04
N THR A 217 28.84 3.62 8.33
CA THR A 217 28.81 2.26 8.94
C THR A 217 30.00 1.37 8.51
N PRO A 218 31.26 1.81 8.64
CA PRO A 218 32.42 1.07 8.12
C PRO A 218 32.62 -0.30 8.78
N GLY A 219 32.13 -0.50 10.01
CA GLY A 219 32.26 -1.76 10.75
C GLY A 219 31.16 -2.80 10.47
N ALA A 220 30.17 -2.50 9.63
CA ALA A 220 29.02 -3.39 9.41
C ALA A 220 29.41 -4.75 8.79
N GLU A 221 30.45 -4.78 7.94
CA GLU A 221 30.95 -6.01 7.29
C GLU A 221 31.55 -7.02 8.27
N ALA A 222 31.89 -6.61 9.49
CA ALA A 222 32.37 -7.51 10.53
C ALA A 222 31.23 -8.34 11.16
N LEU A 223 29.98 -7.88 11.03
CA LEU A 223 28.80 -8.54 11.62
C LEU A 223 28.21 -9.58 10.67
N LEU A 224 28.07 -9.20 9.40
CA LEU A 224 27.56 -10.04 8.32
C LEU A 224 28.47 -9.84 7.10
N GLY A 225 28.64 -10.87 6.27
CA GLY A 225 29.46 -10.77 5.07
C GLY A 225 29.05 -9.59 4.17
N LYS A 226 29.97 -9.12 3.32
CA LYS A 226 29.86 -7.92 2.46
C LYS A 226 28.47 -7.70 1.85
N PHE A 227 27.83 -8.77 1.34
CA PHE A 227 26.55 -8.69 0.63
C PHE A 227 25.32 -8.53 1.52
N ARG A 228 25.45 -8.74 2.84
CA ARG A 228 24.33 -8.72 3.79
C ARG A 228 24.56 -7.80 4.97
N SER A 229 25.73 -7.16 5.05
CA SER A 229 26.04 -6.15 6.07
C SER A 229 25.17 -4.90 5.93
N ARG A 230 24.60 -4.68 4.75
CA ARG A 230 23.76 -3.52 4.40
C ARG A 230 22.60 -3.95 3.52
N ALA A 231 21.59 -3.09 3.40
CA ALA A 231 20.49 -3.27 2.47
C ALA A 231 20.96 -3.07 1.02
N ASN A 232 20.66 -4.04 0.16
CA ASN A 232 20.93 -3.94 -1.29
C ASN A 232 19.71 -3.39 -2.00
N ILE A 233 19.82 -2.22 -2.65
CA ILE A 233 18.69 -1.62 -3.37
C ILE A 233 18.81 -1.86 -4.87
N THR A 234 17.79 -2.49 -5.46
CA THR A 234 17.59 -2.60 -6.91
C THR A 234 16.39 -1.75 -7.33
N ALA A 235 16.64 -0.79 -8.21
CA ALA A 235 15.59 0.02 -8.81
C ALA A 235 14.86 -0.74 -9.93
N LEU A 236 13.53 -0.74 -9.91
CA LEU A 236 12.69 -1.24 -11.00
C LEU A 236 12.09 -0.05 -11.74
N THR A 237 12.64 0.33 -12.89
CA THR A 237 12.17 1.51 -13.63
C THR A 237 12.27 1.30 -15.14
N ALA A 238 11.26 1.77 -15.88
CA ALA A 238 11.29 1.74 -17.34
C ALA A 238 12.09 2.93 -17.92
N THR A 239 12.14 4.03 -17.18
CA THR A 239 12.79 5.29 -17.55
C THR A 239 13.91 5.55 -16.54
N GLY A 240 15.15 5.44 -16.97
CA GLY A 240 16.34 5.62 -16.14
C GLY A 240 17.54 5.96 -17.02
N ASP A 241 18.60 6.48 -16.41
CA ASP A 241 19.83 6.82 -17.13
C ASP A 241 20.53 5.56 -17.63
N ALA A 242 21.10 5.61 -18.84
CA ALA A 242 21.94 4.53 -19.34
C ALA A 242 23.21 4.43 -18.47
N SER A 243 23.27 3.44 -17.59
CA SER A 243 24.45 3.10 -16.79
C SER A 243 24.96 1.70 -17.12
N ALA A 244 26.25 1.47 -16.94
CA ALA A 244 26.88 0.17 -17.25
C ALA A 244 26.31 -1.01 -16.45
N ASP A 245 25.61 -0.75 -15.34
CA ASP A 245 25.04 -1.77 -14.47
C ASP A 245 23.51 -1.94 -14.61
N ARG A 246 22.88 -1.21 -15.55
CA ARG A 246 21.45 -1.36 -15.84
C ARG A 246 21.18 -2.66 -16.58
N PHE A 247 20.18 -3.40 -16.14
CA PHE A 247 19.69 -4.61 -16.78
C PHE A 247 18.54 -4.29 -17.74
N ASP A 248 18.83 -4.25 -19.04
CA ASP A 248 17.86 -3.97 -20.10
C ASP A 248 17.50 -5.21 -20.93
N LEU A 249 16.49 -5.08 -21.80
CA LEU A 249 16.10 -6.09 -22.79
C LEU A 249 17.21 -6.30 -23.84
N ASP A 250 17.49 -7.56 -24.14
CA ASP A 250 18.49 -7.96 -25.14
C ASP A 250 17.86 -8.45 -26.46
N GLU A 251 18.65 -9.06 -27.34
CA GLU A 251 18.17 -9.56 -28.63
C GLU A 251 17.16 -10.71 -28.48
N GLN A 252 17.37 -11.64 -27.55
CA GLN A 252 16.45 -12.77 -27.34
C GLN A 252 15.08 -12.29 -26.85
N ASP A 253 15.08 -11.21 -26.07
CA ASP A 253 13.83 -10.54 -25.67
C ASP A 253 13.10 -9.91 -26.87
N ARG A 254 13.84 -9.35 -27.82
CA ARG A 254 13.30 -8.74 -29.05
C ARG A 254 12.84 -9.75 -30.09
N GLU A 255 13.22 -11.02 -29.95
CA GLU A 255 12.72 -12.13 -30.77
C GLU A 255 11.47 -12.80 -30.17
N ASN A 256 11.16 -12.56 -28.89
CA ASN A 256 10.02 -13.17 -28.23
C ASN A 256 8.69 -12.58 -28.74
N PRO A 257 7.78 -13.38 -29.34
CA PRO A 257 6.57 -12.86 -29.99
C PRO A 257 5.68 -12.03 -29.05
N THR A 258 5.51 -12.47 -27.80
CA THR A 258 4.66 -11.77 -26.82
C THR A 258 5.28 -10.46 -26.34
N ILE A 259 6.62 -10.41 -26.19
CA ILE A 259 7.31 -9.15 -25.87
C ILE A 259 7.19 -8.18 -27.04
N VAL A 260 7.41 -8.64 -28.27
CA VAL A 260 7.31 -7.82 -29.50
C VAL A 260 5.90 -7.25 -29.67
N GLU A 261 4.87 -8.08 -29.48
CA GLU A 261 3.46 -7.66 -29.52
C GLU A 261 3.19 -6.54 -28.52
N ARG A 262 3.63 -6.69 -27.26
CA ARG A 262 3.43 -5.67 -26.22
C ARG A 262 4.23 -4.40 -26.44
N LEU A 263 5.48 -4.53 -26.91
CA LEU A 263 6.36 -3.38 -27.18
C LEU A 263 5.85 -2.51 -28.33
N ASN A 264 5.18 -3.12 -29.31
CA ASN A 264 4.63 -2.47 -30.50
C ASN A 264 3.11 -2.26 -30.42
N ALA A 265 2.48 -2.55 -29.28
CA ALA A 265 1.05 -2.36 -29.10
C ALA A 265 0.69 -0.87 -29.31
N ALA A 266 -0.09 -0.59 -30.36
CA ALA A 266 -0.45 0.76 -30.76
C ALA A 266 -1.09 1.55 -29.60
N LYS A 267 -0.69 2.82 -29.49
CA LYS A 267 -1.16 3.85 -28.57
C LYS A 267 -1.39 5.15 -29.35
N PRO A 268 -2.33 5.21 -30.30
CA PRO A 268 -2.62 6.45 -31.01
C PRO A 268 -3.18 7.47 -30.02
N VAL A 269 -2.53 8.63 -29.93
CA VAL A 269 -2.89 9.72 -29.02
C VAL A 269 -3.34 10.92 -29.84
N GLU A 270 -4.61 11.26 -29.75
CA GLU A 270 -5.18 12.48 -30.30
C GLU A 270 -4.95 13.66 -29.35
N VAL A 271 -4.45 14.78 -29.85
CA VAL A 271 -4.15 15.96 -29.05
C VAL A 271 -5.30 16.96 -29.12
N TRP A 272 -5.99 17.19 -28.00
CA TRP A 272 -7.05 18.18 -27.88
C TRP A 272 -6.54 19.43 -27.18
N GLU A 273 -6.06 20.40 -27.96
CA GLU A 273 -5.73 21.73 -27.46
C GLU A 273 -6.99 22.61 -27.44
N ARG A 274 -7.30 23.22 -26.28
CA ARG A 274 -8.47 24.07 -26.08
C ARG A 274 -8.15 25.31 -25.26
N ASP A 275 -8.67 26.46 -25.68
CA ASP A 275 -8.62 27.71 -24.93
C ASP A 275 -9.70 27.77 -23.85
N LYS A 276 -9.37 28.26 -22.65
CA LYS A 276 -10.29 28.55 -21.52
C LYS A 276 -11.57 27.70 -21.50
N VAL A 277 -11.44 26.42 -21.16
CA VAL A 277 -12.60 25.56 -20.84
C VAL A 277 -12.40 24.93 -19.47
N ASP A 278 -13.51 24.66 -18.81
CA ASP A 278 -13.61 23.73 -17.69
C ASP A 278 -13.00 22.37 -18.08
N VAL A 279 -11.86 22.03 -17.47
CA VAL A 279 -11.12 20.78 -17.75
C VAL A 279 -11.99 19.55 -17.52
N ALA A 280 -12.81 19.55 -16.46
CA ALA A 280 -13.68 18.40 -16.15
C ALA A 280 -14.72 18.17 -17.24
N ARG A 281 -15.22 19.24 -17.86
CA ARG A 281 -16.08 19.15 -19.05
C ARG A 281 -15.33 18.57 -20.24
N LEU A 282 -14.12 19.03 -20.54
CA LEU A 282 -13.34 18.51 -21.68
C LEU A 282 -13.04 17.02 -21.55
N LEU A 283 -12.67 16.57 -20.34
CA LEU A 283 -12.45 15.15 -20.06
C LEU A 283 -13.71 14.30 -20.28
N ALA A 284 -14.85 14.80 -19.80
CA ALA A 284 -16.13 14.12 -19.96
C ALA A 284 -16.58 14.06 -21.44
N ASP A 285 -16.51 15.19 -22.15
CA ASP A 285 -16.88 15.30 -23.57
C ASP A 285 -15.96 14.40 -24.43
N ALA A 286 -14.67 14.29 -24.12
CA ALA A 286 -13.74 13.39 -24.81
C ALA A 286 -14.08 11.91 -24.57
N ALA A 287 -14.40 11.54 -23.33
CA ALA A 287 -14.74 10.14 -23.00
C ALA A 287 -16.06 9.72 -23.65
N GLY A 288 -17.11 10.55 -23.57
CA GLY A 288 -18.39 10.30 -24.24
C GLY A 288 -18.23 10.21 -25.77
N GLY A 289 -17.40 11.08 -26.38
CA GLY A 289 -17.08 11.02 -27.81
C GLY A 289 -16.42 9.70 -28.23
N LEU A 290 -15.44 9.21 -27.46
CA LEU A 290 -14.78 7.94 -27.74
C LEU A 290 -15.74 6.74 -27.65
N LEU A 291 -16.64 6.75 -26.66
CA LEU A 291 -17.63 5.69 -26.43
C LEU A 291 -18.74 5.71 -27.49
N ALA A 292 -19.19 6.89 -27.92
CA ALA A 292 -20.19 7.02 -28.98
C ALA A 292 -19.73 6.44 -30.33
N GLU A 293 -18.42 6.40 -30.56
CA GLU A 293 -17.82 5.76 -31.74
C GLU A 293 -17.54 4.27 -31.56
N ALA A 294 -17.71 3.72 -30.36
CA ALA A 294 -17.47 2.31 -30.09
C ALA A 294 -18.55 1.45 -30.77
N SER A 295 -18.12 0.39 -31.45
CA SER A 295 -19.04 -0.55 -32.11
C SER A 295 -19.75 -1.50 -31.16
N GLN A 296 -19.27 -1.58 -29.92
CA GLN A 296 -19.76 -2.43 -28.85
C GLN A 296 -19.38 -1.80 -27.50
N PRO A 297 -20.04 -2.19 -26.39
CA PRO A 297 -19.71 -1.69 -25.06
C PRO A 297 -18.23 -1.85 -24.72
N ALA A 298 -17.58 -0.75 -24.38
CA ALA A 298 -16.13 -0.63 -24.25
C ALA A 298 -15.71 -0.10 -22.87
N SER A 299 -14.41 -0.18 -22.60
CA SER A 299 -13.80 0.39 -21.39
C SER A 299 -13.09 1.71 -21.70
N CYS A 300 -13.39 2.75 -20.92
CA CYS A 300 -12.74 4.06 -21.00
C CYS A 300 -12.16 4.46 -19.64
N LEU A 301 -10.85 4.71 -19.62
CA LEU A 301 -10.12 5.18 -18.44
C LEU A 301 -9.85 6.68 -18.55
N VAL A 302 -10.35 7.46 -17.60
CA VAL A 302 -10.24 8.93 -17.59
C VAL A 302 -9.34 9.39 -16.45
N PHE A 303 -8.18 9.96 -16.77
CA PHE A 303 -7.22 10.50 -15.80
C PHE A 303 -7.40 12.00 -15.63
N ALA A 304 -7.71 12.41 -14.39
CA ALA A 304 -7.65 13.80 -13.94
C ALA A 304 -6.49 14.00 -12.97
N ASN A 305 -5.90 15.19 -12.93
CA ASN A 305 -4.70 15.41 -12.12
C ASN A 305 -4.99 15.70 -10.65
N THR A 306 -6.22 16.10 -10.31
CA THR A 306 -6.64 16.41 -8.94
C THR A 306 -7.94 15.66 -8.58
N PRO A 307 -8.15 15.30 -7.30
CA PRO A 307 -9.39 14.64 -6.87
C PRO A 307 -10.64 15.46 -7.17
N ARG A 308 -10.55 16.79 -7.05
CA ARG A 308 -11.65 17.70 -7.40
C ARG A 308 -12.05 17.58 -8.87
N THR A 309 -11.08 17.69 -9.79
CA THR A 309 -11.35 17.55 -11.23
C THR A 309 -11.88 16.16 -11.56
N ALA A 310 -11.36 15.11 -10.90
CA ALA A 310 -11.87 13.75 -11.05
C ALA A 310 -13.35 13.63 -10.64
N ARG A 311 -13.73 14.16 -9.46
CA ARG A 311 -15.12 14.19 -8.99
C ARG A 311 -16.04 14.97 -9.94
N GLU A 312 -15.63 16.17 -10.35
CA GLU A 312 -16.42 16.99 -11.28
C GLU A 312 -16.62 16.31 -12.64
N THR A 313 -15.60 15.59 -13.13
CA THR A 313 -15.67 14.80 -14.39
C THR A 313 -16.61 13.61 -14.24
N PHE A 314 -16.48 12.88 -13.13
CA PHE A 314 -17.33 11.73 -12.79
C PHE A 314 -18.81 12.09 -12.75
N GLU A 315 -19.18 13.17 -12.06
CA GLU A 315 -20.58 13.61 -11.95
C GLU A 315 -21.14 14.12 -13.28
N ARG A 316 -20.29 14.56 -14.21
CA ARG A 316 -20.71 14.91 -15.58
C ARG A 316 -20.97 13.65 -16.40
N LEU A 317 -20.04 12.69 -16.37
CA LEU A 317 -20.16 11.44 -17.11
C LEU A 317 -21.38 10.64 -16.67
N ARG A 318 -21.68 10.55 -15.36
CA ARG A 318 -22.93 9.93 -14.86
C ARG A 318 -24.21 10.54 -15.42
N ARG A 319 -24.18 11.82 -15.81
CA ARG A 319 -25.33 12.52 -16.38
C ARG A 319 -25.39 12.42 -17.90
N GLN A 320 -24.22 12.38 -18.56
CA GLN A 320 -24.09 12.29 -20.01
C GLN A 320 -24.32 10.84 -20.48
N GLU A 321 -23.80 9.86 -19.74
CA GLU A 321 -23.79 8.43 -20.05
C GLU A 321 -24.51 7.62 -18.94
N PRO A 322 -25.84 7.76 -18.79
CA PRO A 322 -26.58 7.11 -17.69
C PRO A 322 -26.62 5.57 -17.80
N ASP A 323 -26.46 5.04 -19.01
CA ASP A 323 -26.44 3.59 -19.28
C ASP A 323 -25.06 2.96 -19.02
N ALA A 324 -24.01 3.79 -18.90
CA ALA A 324 -22.65 3.34 -18.63
C ALA A 324 -22.43 3.09 -17.13
N GLU A 325 -21.65 2.04 -16.82
CA GLU A 325 -21.12 1.85 -15.48
C GLU A 325 -20.00 2.85 -15.22
N THR A 326 -20.28 3.86 -14.41
CA THR A 326 -19.29 4.90 -14.09
C THR A 326 -18.76 4.71 -12.67
N LEU A 327 -17.44 4.58 -12.53
CA LEU A 327 -16.72 4.43 -11.26
C LEU A 327 -15.73 5.59 -11.05
N LEU A 328 -15.43 5.89 -9.78
CA LEU A 328 -14.47 6.93 -9.39
C LEU A 328 -13.49 6.39 -8.35
N LEU A 329 -12.20 6.45 -8.67
CA LEU A 329 -11.12 6.00 -7.78
C LEU A 329 -10.04 7.07 -7.62
N THR A 330 -9.95 7.65 -6.43
CA THR A 330 -8.97 8.69 -6.07
C THR A 330 -8.25 8.32 -4.77
N GLY A 331 -7.22 9.09 -4.41
CA GLY A 331 -6.55 8.93 -3.11
C GLY A 331 -7.43 9.30 -1.91
N LEU A 332 -8.64 9.82 -2.15
CA LEU A 332 -9.59 10.23 -1.12
C LEU A 332 -10.68 9.19 -0.85
N ASN A 333 -10.59 8.01 -1.45
CA ASN A 333 -11.44 6.87 -1.09
C ASN A 333 -10.89 6.21 0.18
N ARG A 334 -11.78 5.84 1.10
CA ARG A 334 -11.45 4.91 2.18
C ARG A 334 -11.19 3.52 1.59
N GLU A 335 -10.27 2.78 2.19
CA GLU A 335 -9.72 1.57 1.57
C GLU A 335 -10.78 0.50 1.31
N ARG A 336 -11.76 0.36 2.21
CA ARG A 336 -12.92 -0.52 2.05
C ARG A 336 -13.67 -0.26 0.74
N GLU A 337 -14.08 0.98 0.48
CA GLU A 337 -14.78 1.37 -0.74
C GLU A 337 -13.85 1.24 -1.97
N ALA A 338 -12.58 1.62 -1.79
CA ALA A 338 -11.59 1.57 -2.84
C ALA A 338 -11.33 0.12 -3.32
N GLU A 339 -11.37 -0.86 -2.41
CA GLU A 339 -11.24 -2.29 -2.71
C GLU A 339 -12.44 -2.82 -3.51
N GLN A 340 -13.67 -2.45 -3.13
CA GLN A 340 -14.88 -2.80 -3.88
C GLN A 340 -14.83 -2.23 -5.31
N ILE A 341 -14.46 -0.96 -5.45
CA ILE A 341 -14.30 -0.31 -6.76
C ILE A 341 -13.20 -1.00 -7.56
N ARG A 342 -12.06 -1.34 -6.93
CA ARG A 342 -10.99 -2.10 -7.59
C ARG A 342 -11.44 -3.48 -8.05
N ALA A 343 -12.25 -4.18 -7.25
CA ALA A 343 -12.80 -5.48 -7.62
C ALA A 343 -13.66 -5.38 -8.89
N CYS A 344 -14.53 -4.36 -9.00
CA CYS A 344 -15.30 -4.12 -10.22
C CYS A 344 -14.39 -3.78 -11.43
N ILE A 345 -13.37 -2.95 -11.23
CA ILE A 345 -12.42 -2.58 -12.30
C ILE A 345 -11.63 -3.80 -12.79
N LEU A 346 -11.23 -4.68 -11.87
CA LEU A 346 -10.41 -5.86 -12.12
C LEU A 346 -11.23 -7.12 -12.39
N ASP A 347 -12.55 -7.01 -12.48
CA ASP A 347 -13.42 -8.14 -12.78
C ASP A 347 -13.05 -8.75 -14.15
N PRO A 348 -12.74 -10.06 -14.24
CA PRO A 348 -12.34 -10.69 -15.49
C PRO A 348 -13.45 -10.81 -16.55
N ALA A 349 -14.72 -10.65 -16.17
CA ALA A 349 -15.87 -10.75 -17.07
C ALA A 349 -16.37 -9.36 -17.52
N THR A 350 -16.59 -8.44 -16.59
CA THR A 350 -17.21 -7.13 -16.83
C THR A 350 -16.20 -5.98 -16.82
N GLY A 351 -15.09 -6.13 -16.09
CA GLY A 351 -14.09 -5.10 -15.86
C GLY A 351 -13.13 -4.84 -17.04
N MET A 352 -11.96 -4.28 -16.73
CA MET A 352 -10.87 -4.00 -17.67
C MET A 352 -9.53 -4.63 -17.25
N ALA A 353 -9.57 -5.73 -16.49
CA ALA A 353 -8.37 -6.48 -16.14
C ALA A 353 -7.65 -6.99 -17.40
N ALA A 354 -6.31 -6.99 -17.39
CA ALA A 354 -5.52 -7.60 -18.47
C ALA A 354 -5.77 -9.13 -18.58
N ALA A 355 -6.22 -9.76 -17.48
CA ALA A 355 -6.62 -11.16 -17.44
C ALA A 355 -8.05 -11.43 -17.95
N ARG A 356 -8.75 -10.40 -18.48
CA ARG A 356 -10.14 -10.50 -18.96
C ARG A 356 -10.35 -11.64 -19.95
N PHE A 357 -11.48 -12.34 -19.82
CA PHE A 357 -11.88 -13.41 -20.72
C PHE A 357 -12.15 -12.85 -22.11
N ARG A 358 -11.54 -13.47 -23.14
CA ARG A 358 -11.61 -12.96 -24.52
C ARG A 358 -13.04 -12.97 -25.08
N ASP A 359 -13.85 -13.94 -24.64
CA ASP A 359 -15.19 -14.18 -25.19
C ASP A 359 -16.31 -13.55 -24.36
N SER A 360 -15.99 -12.90 -23.24
CA SER A 360 -16.97 -12.14 -22.47
C SER A 360 -17.20 -10.80 -23.18
N ALA A 361 -18.40 -10.54 -23.68
CA ALA A 361 -18.82 -9.20 -24.09
C ALA A 361 -19.29 -8.41 -22.87
N ARG A 362 -19.02 -7.11 -22.80
CA ARG A 362 -19.60 -6.26 -21.75
C ARG A 362 -21.06 -5.96 -22.09
N GLU A 363 -21.90 -5.91 -21.08
CA GLU A 363 -23.32 -5.53 -21.23
C GLU A 363 -23.48 -4.01 -21.42
N ARG A 364 -22.59 -3.23 -20.82
CA ARG A 364 -22.59 -1.76 -20.83
C ARG A 364 -21.17 -1.21 -20.84
N ASP A 365 -21.03 0.05 -21.25
CA ASP A 365 -19.76 0.75 -21.21
C ASP A 365 -19.26 0.85 -19.76
N LEU A 366 -17.95 0.74 -19.57
CA LEU A 366 -17.29 0.91 -18.28
C LEU A 366 -16.41 2.15 -18.32
N ILE A 367 -16.79 3.16 -17.53
CA ILE A 367 -16.08 4.42 -17.40
C ILE A 367 -15.44 4.47 -16.03
N VAL A 368 -14.11 4.57 -15.98
CA VAL A 368 -13.38 4.71 -14.72
C VAL A 368 -12.69 6.07 -14.72
N VAL A 369 -13.14 6.95 -13.83
CA VAL A 369 -12.47 8.23 -13.58
C VAL A 369 -11.50 8.05 -12.42
N ALA A 370 -10.24 8.38 -12.63
CA ALA A 370 -9.20 8.21 -11.62
C ALA A 370 -8.21 9.36 -11.61
N THR A 371 -7.54 9.53 -10.46
CA THR A 371 -6.34 10.37 -10.40
C THR A 371 -5.10 9.52 -10.70
N GLN A 372 -3.97 9.86 -10.11
CA GLN A 372 -2.75 9.06 -10.22
C GLN A 372 -2.89 7.64 -9.60
N THR A 373 -4.03 7.31 -8.98
CA THR A 373 -4.31 6.01 -8.36
C THR A 373 -4.18 4.81 -9.31
N LEU A 374 -4.55 4.96 -10.58
CA LEU A 374 -4.50 3.87 -11.57
C LEU A 374 -3.35 3.98 -12.58
N GLU A 375 -2.48 4.99 -12.46
CA GLU A 375 -1.32 5.11 -13.36
C GLU A 375 -0.34 3.96 -13.19
N VAL A 376 -0.21 3.40 -11.98
CA VAL A 376 0.76 2.34 -11.65
C VAL A 376 0.12 1.27 -10.77
N GLY A 377 0.41 0.00 -11.06
CA GLY A 377 0.11 -1.13 -10.19
C GLY A 377 -1.14 -1.92 -10.49
N ALA A 378 -2.11 -1.30 -11.16
CA ALA A 378 -3.27 -2.03 -11.64
C ALA A 378 -2.93 -2.70 -12.99
N ASP A 379 -3.15 -4.01 -13.10
CA ASP A 379 -2.98 -4.77 -14.34
C ASP A 379 -4.19 -4.57 -15.25
N LEU A 380 -4.31 -3.36 -15.79
CA LEU A 380 -5.44 -2.91 -16.63
C LEU A 380 -5.10 -2.97 -18.12
N ASP A 381 -6.11 -3.27 -18.93
CA ASP A 381 -6.08 -3.24 -20.38
C ASP A 381 -7.33 -2.54 -20.92
N ALA A 382 -7.33 -1.20 -20.86
CA ALA A 382 -8.42 -0.36 -21.32
C ALA A 382 -8.40 -0.16 -22.84
N GLU A 383 -9.57 0.01 -23.44
CA GLU A 383 -9.73 0.27 -24.88
C GLU A 383 -9.56 1.74 -25.22
N TYR A 384 -10.13 2.61 -24.39
CA TYR A 384 -10.04 4.05 -24.55
C TYR A 384 -9.38 4.68 -23.33
N LEU A 385 -8.63 5.75 -23.56
CA LEU A 385 -7.98 6.51 -22.50
C LEU A 385 -8.15 8.01 -22.72
N VAL A 386 -8.64 8.74 -21.74
CA VAL A 386 -8.65 10.20 -21.74
C VAL A 386 -7.75 10.67 -20.63
N THR A 387 -6.88 11.64 -20.89
CA THR A 387 -5.98 12.16 -19.87
C THR A 387 -5.92 13.68 -19.92
N GLU A 388 -6.05 14.30 -18.74
CA GLU A 388 -5.65 15.68 -18.54
C GLU A 388 -4.16 15.84 -18.86
N ALA A 389 -3.78 17.02 -19.36
CA ALA A 389 -2.40 17.36 -19.65
C ALA A 389 -1.48 17.08 -18.47
N CYS A 390 -0.38 16.37 -18.72
CA CYS A 390 0.50 15.85 -17.68
C CYS A 390 1.94 15.74 -18.19
N GLY A 391 2.86 15.45 -17.27
CA GLY A 391 4.27 15.26 -17.59
C GLY A 391 4.56 14.00 -18.41
N VAL A 392 5.78 13.91 -18.95
CA VAL A 392 6.26 12.78 -19.80
C VAL A 392 6.04 11.44 -19.10
N ARG A 393 6.40 11.42 -17.81
CA ARG A 393 6.31 10.24 -16.96
C ARG A 393 4.87 9.79 -16.74
N ALA A 394 3.99 10.72 -16.37
CA ALA A 394 2.59 10.42 -16.13
C ALA A 394 1.92 9.91 -17.42
N LEU A 395 2.17 10.57 -18.54
CA LEU A 395 1.66 10.14 -19.85
C LEU A 395 2.15 8.72 -20.20
N THR A 396 3.44 8.43 -20.04
CA THR A 396 4.02 7.10 -20.31
C THR A 396 3.35 6.01 -19.46
N GLN A 397 3.12 6.27 -18.17
CA GLN A 397 2.49 5.30 -17.26
C GLN A 397 1.00 5.11 -17.56
N ARG A 398 0.27 6.19 -17.85
CA ARG A 398 -1.14 6.17 -18.26
C ARG A 398 -1.32 5.38 -19.55
N LEU A 399 -0.51 5.65 -20.58
CA LEU A 399 -0.53 4.89 -21.84
C LEU A 399 -0.19 3.40 -21.65
N GLY A 400 0.55 3.04 -20.59
CA GLY A 400 0.77 1.65 -20.21
C GLY A 400 -0.48 0.90 -19.71
N ARG A 401 -1.63 1.57 -19.60
CA ARG A 401 -2.97 1.00 -19.28
C ARG A 401 -3.89 0.93 -20.50
N LEU A 402 -3.57 1.67 -21.57
CA LEU A 402 -4.27 1.60 -22.86
C LEU A 402 -3.73 0.42 -23.66
N ASN A 403 -4.60 -0.48 -24.16
CA ASN A 403 -4.23 -1.57 -25.07
C ASN A 403 -2.94 -2.31 -24.67
N ARG A 404 -2.74 -2.52 -23.37
CA ARG A 404 -1.53 -3.05 -22.74
C ARG A 404 -1.07 -4.37 -23.37
N LEU A 405 -2.02 -5.21 -23.79
CA LEU A 405 -1.72 -6.50 -24.40
C LEU A 405 -1.68 -6.48 -25.93
N GLY A 406 -1.97 -5.34 -26.58
CA GLY A 406 -1.97 -5.23 -28.04
C GLY A 406 -3.18 -5.85 -28.73
N ARG A 407 -4.27 -6.12 -28.00
CA ARG A 407 -5.46 -6.85 -28.49
C ARG A 407 -6.54 -5.96 -29.10
N HIS A 408 -6.50 -4.65 -28.86
CA HIS A 408 -7.55 -3.71 -29.24
C HIS A 408 -7.08 -2.85 -30.42
N ALA A 409 -7.50 -3.21 -31.64
CA ALA A 409 -7.12 -2.49 -32.86
C ALA A 409 -7.71 -1.08 -32.93
N HIS A 410 -8.86 -0.85 -32.29
CA HIS A 410 -9.56 0.44 -32.21
C HIS A 410 -9.12 1.31 -31.04
N ALA A 411 -8.19 0.83 -30.21
CA ALA A 411 -7.80 1.54 -29.01
C ALA A 411 -7.07 2.85 -29.32
N ARG A 412 -7.42 3.90 -28.59
CA ARG A 412 -6.88 5.25 -28.75
C ARG A 412 -7.00 6.08 -27.48
N ALA A 413 -6.12 7.06 -27.36
CA ALA A 413 -6.12 8.02 -26.27
C ALA A 413 -6.44 9.43 -26.76
N VAL A 414 -7.00 10.26 -25.86
CA VAL A 414 -7.12 11.71 -26.03
C VAL A 414 -6.31 12.41 -24.93
N TYR A 415 -5.35 13.24 -25.35
CA TYR A 415 -4.56 14.11 -24.48
C TYR A 415 -5.19 15.50 -24.47
N VAL A 416 -5.87 15.84 -23.38
CA VAL A 416 -6.60 17.11 -23.23
C VAL A 416 -5.67 18.17 -22.65
N HIS A 417 -5.28 19.13 -23.49
CA HIS A 417 -4.42 20.25 -23.11
C HIS A 417 -5.22 21.55 -23.00
N ALA A 418 -5.37 22.03 -21.77
CA ALA A 418 -5.89 23.35 -21.44
C ALA A 418 -4.82 24.17 -20.69
N PRO A 419 -4.78 25.49 -20.87
CA PRO A 419 -3.86 26.37 -20.14
C PRO A 419 -4.10 26.33 -18.63
N PRO A 420 -3.08 26.60 -17.80
CA PRO A 420 -3.18 26.44 -16.36
C PRO A 420 -4.14 27.49 -15.74
N PRO A 421 -4.78 27.17 -14.60
CA PRO A 421 -5.65 28.12 -13.92
C PRO A 421 -4.88 29.37 -13.49
N LYS A 422 -5.45 30.56 -13.70
CA LYS A 422 -4.84 31.84 -13.31
C LYS A 422 -4.71 31.93 -11.79
N ARG A 423 -3.51 31.73 -11.25
CA ARG A 423 -3.20 32.04 -9.83
C ARG A 423 -2.75 33.49 -9.69
N ARG A 424 -3.48 34.30 -8.90
CA ARG A 424 -2.96 35.57 -8.38
C ARG A 424 -1.94 35.25 -7.27
N GLY A 425 -0.65 35.34 -7.58
CA GLY A 425 0.40 35.16 -6.58
C GLY A 425 0.26 36.17 -5.44
N ARG A 426 0.07 35.70 -4.20
CA ARG A 426 0.11 36.54 -3.00
C ARG A 426 1.59 36.78 -2.65
N GLY A 427 2.25 37.72 -3.33
CA GLY A 427 3.62 38.13 -2.98
C GLY A 427 4.51 38.66 -4.10
N SER A 428 4.19 38.46 -5.38
CA SER A 428 5.00 39.03 -6.46
C SER A 428 4.63 40.51 -6.67
N ARG A 429 5.41 41.42 -6.07
CA ARG A 429 5.46 42.82 -6.51
C ARG A 429 6.01 42.84 -7.94
N GLY A 430 5.11 42.80 -8.91
CA GLY A 430 5.40 42.65 -10.33
C GLY A 430 4.60 41.48 -10.89
N GLY A 431 3.47 41.78 -11.54
CA GLY A 431 2.54 40.79 -12.08
C GLY A 431 3.08 40.06 -13.30
N GLN A 432 4.02 39.12 -13.10
CA GLN A 432 4.30 38.09 -14.08
C GLN A 432 3.33 36.91 -13.85
N GLU A 433 2.49 36.65 -14.86
CA GLU A 433 1.66 35.45 -14.92
C GLU A 433 2.60 34.23 -14.95
N SER A 434 2.45 33.30 -14.00
CA SER A 434 3.19 32.04 -14.02
C SER A 434 2.35 31.00 -14.76
N GLU A 435 2.82 30.56 -15.94
CA GLU A 435 2.24 29.47 -16.74
C GLU A 435 2.59 28.10 -16.13
N SER A 436 2.14 27.83 -14.91
CA SER A 436 2.47 26.61 -14.17
C SER A 436 1.22 25.77 -13.89
N TRP A 437 1.19 24.54 -14.40
CA TRP A 437 0.11 23.58 -14.16
C TRP A 437 0.19 23.05 -12.72
N PRO A 438 -0.97 22.86 -12.06
CA PRO A 438 -1.01 22.12 -10.80
C PRO A 438 -0.34 20.74 -11.00
N VAL A 439 0.52 20.35 -10.05
CA VAL A 439 1.28 19.08 -10.05
C VAL A 439 2.49 19.03 -10.99
N TYR A 440 2.37 19.43 -12.26
CA TYR A 440 3.40 19.17 -13.28
C TYR A 440 4.21 20.40 -13.72
N GLY A 441 3.95 21.57 -13.15
CA GLY A 441 4.70 22.78 -13.49
C GLY A 441 4.58 23.13 -14.97
N GLU A 442 5.71 23.37 -15.65
CA GLU A 442 5.75 23.68 -17.09
C GLU A 442 5.87 22.44 -17.99
N GLU A 443 5.98 21.23 -17.42
CA GLU A 443 6.20 20.01 -18.20
C GLU A 443 5.09 19.72 -19.22
N PRO A 444 3.78 19.93 -18.93
CA PRO A 444 2.72 19.66 -19.90
C PRO A 444 2.85 20.47 -21.20
N LYS A 445 3.39 21.69 -21.11
CA LYS A 445 3.70 22.55 -22.27
C LYS A 445 4.79 21.93 -23.15
N ARG A 446 5.82 21.34 -22.55
CA ARG A 446 6.90 20.63 -23.26
C ARG A 446 6.40 19.35 -23.91
N VAL A 447 5.53 18.61 -23.21
CA VAL A 447 4.87 17.42 -23.76
C VAL A 447 4.02 17.78 -24.98
N LEU A 448 3.20 18.83 -24.90
CA LEU A 448 2.42 19.30 -26.04
C LEU A 448 3.29 19.61 -27.25
N ALA A 449 4.37 20.38 -27.07
CA ALA A 449 5.29 20.71 -28.17
C ALA A 449 5.90 19.46 -28.81
N ARG A 450 6.34 18.48 -28.00
CA ARG A 450 6.89 17.21 -28.50
C ARG A 450 5.86 16.37 -29.25
N LEU A 451 4.60 16.35 -28.80
CA LEU A 451 3.50 15.68 -29.51
C LEU A 451 3.22 16.35 -30.85
N GLN A 452 3.18 17.68 -30.90
CA GLN A 452 2.96 18.45 -32.13
C GLN A 452 4.10 18.25 -33.13
N GLU A 453 5.35 18.27 -32.69
CA GLU A 453 6.53 17.98 -33.53
C GLU A 453 6.52 16.57 -34.11
N ALA A 454 5.98 15.60 -33.37
CA ALA A 454 5.84 14.20 -33.82
C ALA A 454 4.68 13.98 -34.79
N CYS A 455 3.86 15.00 -35.06
CA CYS A 455 2.68 14.99 -35.93
C CYS A 455 2.84 15.97 -37.11
N PRO A 456 3.72 15.70 -38.09
CA PRO A 456 3.99 16.63 -39.19
C PRO A 456 2.83 16.79 -40.18
N ASP A 457 1.94 15.80 -40.28
CA ASP A 457 0.84 15.75 -41.25
C ASP A 457 -0.41 16.52 -40.78
N GLY A 458 -0.44 16.99 -39.54
CA GLY A 458 -1.50 17.86 -39.00
C GLY A 458 -2.83 17.18 -38.70
N ASP A 459 -2.90 15.86 -38.71
CA ASP A 459 -4.09 15.08 -38.31
C ASP A 459 -4.33 15.06 -36.79
N GLY A 460 -3.35 15.52 -36.02
CA GLY A 460 -3.43 15.63 -34.56
C GLY A 460 -3.27 14.32 -33.80
N VAL A 461 -2.85 13.23 -34.46
CA VAL A 461 -2.73 11.89 -33.86
C VAL A 461 -1.28 11.40 -33.87
N VAL A 462 -0.76 10.98 -32.71
CA VAL A 462 0.60 10.45 -32.56
C VAL A 462 0.57 9.06 -31.96
N ASP A 463 1.10 8.06 -32.66
CA ASP A 463 1.24 6.71 -32.11
C ASP A 463 2.49 6.59 -31.21
N LEU A 464 2.25 6.22 -29.94
CA LEU A 464 3.25 6.16 -28.86
C LEU A 464 3.37 4.76 -28.21
N PRO A 465 3.69 3.70 -28.98
CA PRO A 465 3.90 2.38 -28.39
C PRO A 465 5.09 2.38 -27.41
N PRO A 466 5.19 1.43 -26.47
CA PRO A 466 6.28 1.37 -25.50
C PRO A 466 7.69 1.44 -26.10
N ALA A 467 7.90 0.89 -27.30
CA ALA A 467 9.19 0.95 -28.01
C ALA A 467 9.56 2.36 -28.54
N ARG A 468 8.58 3.26 -28.69
CA ARG A 468 8.76 4.60 -29.30
C ARG A 468 8.56 5.75 -28.31
N VAL A 469 7.77 5.56 -27.26
CA VAL A 469 7.34 6.63 -26.35
C VAL A 469 8.48 7.48 -25.80
N ALA A 470 9.57 6.85 -25.33
CA ALA A 470 10.74 7.57 -24.80
C ALA A 470 11.48 8.38 -25.86
N LYS A 471 11.48 7.93 -27.13
CA LYS A 471 12.13 8.65 -28.24
C LYS A 471 11.36 9.92 -28.62
N VAL A 472 10.02 9.90 -28.49
CA VAL A 472 9.16 11.03 -28.85
C VAL A 472 9.04 11.99 -27.68
N LEU A 473 8.69 11.48 -26.51
CA LEU A 473 8.45 12.30 -25.33
C LEU A 473 9.75 12.72 -24.65
N GLY A 474 10.90 12.17 -25.00
CA GLY A 474 12.20 12.45 -24.37
C GLY A 474 12.27 11.98 -22.93
N ASP A 475 13.35 12.37 -22.24
CA ASP A 475 13.49 12.06 -20.82
C ASP A 475 12.51 12.89 -19.98
N PRO A 476 11.89 12.27 -18.96
CA PRO A 476 11.06 13.00 -18.01
C PRO A 476 11.90 14.01 -17.24
N HIS A 477 11.31 15.16 -16.92
CA HIS A 477 12.02 16.17 -16.14
C HIS A 477 12.15 15.71 -14.68
N GLU A 478 13.37 15.36 -14.24
CA GLU A 478 13.65 15.19 -12.82
C GLU A 478 13.79 16.58 -12.18
N ASP A 479 12.69 17.14 -11.67
CA ASP A 479 12.86 18.17 -10.65
C ASP A 479 13.30 17.45 -9.37
N ARG A 480 14.63 17.36 -9.19
CA ARG A 480 15.23 16.77 -8.00
C ARG A 480 14.95 17.73 -6.84
N ASP A 481 13.86 17.49 -6.14
CA ASP A 481 13.62 18.07 -4.82
C ASP A 481 14.93 17.96 -4.00
N ARG A 482 15.29 18.97 -3.20
CA ARG A 482 16.55 18.90 -2.44
C ARG A 482 16.34 17.94 -1.27
N ALA A 483 17.27 17.03 -1.00
CA ALA A 483 17.33 16.32 0.29
C ALA A 483 18.37 16.99 1.19
N PRO A 484 18.19 17.00 2.53
CA PRO A 484 19.24 17.42 3.43
C PRO A 484 20.43 16.45 3.38
N GLU A 485 21.62 16.95 3.71
CA GLU A 485 22.82 16.12 3.85
C GLU A 485 22.77 15.30 5.15
N VAL A 486 23.13 14.02 5.06
CA VAL A 486 23.19 13.13 6.21
C VAL A 486 24.48 13.37 6.96
N LEU A 487 24.39 14.02 8.12
CA LEU A 487 25.53 14.20 9.02
C LEU A 487 25.58 13.07 10.06
N LEU A 488 26.77 12.60 10.40
CA LEU A 488 26.96 11.53 11.40
C LEU A 488 26.31 11.86 12.75
N GLY A 489 26.35 13.14 13.16
CA GLY A 489 25.69 13.60 14.38
C GLY A 489 24.17 13.42 14.36
N ILE A 490 23.53 13.59 13.20
CA ILE A 490 22.09 13.40 13.04
C ILE A 490 21.74 11.92 13.11
N LEU A 491 22.53 11.05 12.46
CA LEU A 491 22.36 9.60 12.60
C LEU A 491 22.50 9.15 14.06
N TRP A 492 23.48 9.68 14.79
CA TRP A 492 23.65 9.38 16.21
C TRP A 492 22.43 9.79 17.04
N GLU A 493 21.83 10.95 16.77
CA GLU A 493 20.56 11.34 17.40
C GLU A 493 19.42 10.34 17.08
N TRP A 494 19.32 9.88 15.84
CA TRP A 494 18.29 8.93 15.43
C TRP A 494 18.43 7.55 16.09
N THR A 495 19.65 7.08 16.36
CA THR A 495 19.86 5.80 17.08
C THR A 495 19.32 5.80 18.51
N LYS A 496 19.05 6.97 19.11
CA LYS A 496 18.41 7.08 20.43
C LYS A 496 16.91 6.84 20.29
N THR A 497 16.47 5.59 20.44
CA THR A 497 15.08 5.19 20.16
C THR A 497 14.12 5.36 21.34
N THR A 498 14.61 5.40 22.58
CA THR A 498 13.82 5.43 23.82
C THR A 498 13.25 6.81 24.15
N ALA A 499 14.08 7.86 24.05
CA ALA A 499 13.67 9.25 24.29
C ALA A 499 14.03 10.12 23.09
N ARG A 500 13.01 10.68 22.43
CA ARG A 500 13.22 11.62 21.32
C ARG A 500 13.81 12.92 21.86
N PRO A 501 14.96 13.39 21.36
CA PRO A 501 15.48 14.71 21.72
C PRO A 501 14.47 15.81 21.35
N TYR A 502 14.35 16.85 22.19
CA TYR A 502 13.55 18.01 21.82
C TYR A 502 14.15 18.68 20.58
N GLY A 503 13.33 18.93 19.54
CA GLY A 503 13.79 19.54 18.29
C GLY A 503 14.58 18.61 17.37
N GLU A 504 14.49 17.29 17.55
CA GLU A 504 15.10 16.32 16.66
C GLU A 504 14.74 16.52 15.18
N ALA A 505 15.74 16.39 14.29
CA ALA A 505 15.55 16.46 12.85
C ALA A 505 14.55 15.39 12.34
N PRO A 506 13.61 15.78 11.45
CA PRO A 506 12.70 14.83 10.79
C PRO A 506 13.49 13.89 9.86
N VAL A 507 13.06 12.62 9.76
CA VAL A 507 13.72 11.61 8.92
C VAL A 507 13.21 11.63 7.47
N GLU A 508 11.98 12.10 7.27
CA GLU A 508 11.24 12.05 6.01
C GLU A 508 11.94 12.80 4.87
N PRO A 509 12.50 14.00 5.08
CA PRO A 509 13.18 14.73 4.02
C PRO A 509 14.38 13.98 3.40
N TYR A 510 14.96 13.00 4.12
CA TYR A 510 16.15 12.27 3.68
C TYR A 510 15.85 11.13 2.70
N PHE A 511 14.64 10.56 2.74
CA PHE A 511 14.23 9.51 1.81
C PHE A 511 13.11 9.96 0.84
N SER A 512 12.39 11.03 1.16
CA SER A 512 11.30 11.59 0.33
C SER A 512 11.64 12.92 -0.34
N GLY A 513 12.73 13.58 0.06
CA GLY A 513 13.08 14.93 -0.40
C GLY A 513 12.32 16.04 0.34
N ILE A 514 12.81 17.27 0.23
CA ILE A 514 12.15 18.48 0.74
C ILE A 514 11.18 18.97 -0.34
N ARG A 515 9.93 18.50 -0.28
CA ARG A 515 8.85 19.05 -1.10
C ARG A 515 8.24 20.29 -0.46
N GLY A 516 7.59 21.12 -1.28
CA GLY A 516 6.58 22.05 -0.78
C GLY A 516 5.57 21.28 0.07
N ALA A 517 5.25 21.79 1.25
CA ALA A 517 4.53 21.01 2.23
C ALA A 517 3.05 20.82 1.86
N ASP A 518 2.72 19.69 1.24
CA ASP A 518 1.35 19.18 1.20
C ASP A 518 1.06 18.49 2.53
N TYR A 519 0.62 19.29 3.49
CA TYR A 519 0.20 18.81 4.79
C TYR A 519 -1.16 18.11 4.67
N SER A 520 -1.23 16.83 5.02
CA SER A 520 -2.47 16.05 5.08
C SER A 520 -2.83 15.66 6.52
N VAL A 521 -4.10 15.32 6.74
CA VAL A 521 -4.67 14.83 8.00
C VAL A 521 -5.44 13.55 7.68
N ALA A 522 -5.28 12.52 8.52
CA ALA A 522 -5.91 11.22 8.34
C ALA A 522 -7.25 11.18 9.10
N LEU A 523 -8.36 11.33 8.41
CA LEU A 523 -9.69 11.34 9.01
C LEU A 523 -10.21 9.92 9.20
N ILE A 524 -10.82 9.63 10.36
CA ILE A 524 -11.56 8.38 10.62
C ILE A 524 -12.98 8.74 11.08
N TRP A 525 -13.95 7.87 10.82
CA TRP A 525 -15.34 8.06 11.23
C TRP A 525 -15.72 7.06 12.30
N ARG A 526 -16.41 7.54 13.35
CA ARG A 526 -16.78 6.74 14.50
C ARG A 526 -18.22 6.96 14.91
N VAL A 527 -18.90 5.88 15.29
CA VAL A 527 -20.18 5.99 16.00
C VAL A 527 -19.98 6.49 17.42
N HIS A 528 -18.87 6.13 18.08
CA HIS A 528 -18.49 6.65 19.39
C HIS A 528 -17.18 7.45 19.30
N VAL A 529 -17.25 8.74 19.61
CA VAL A 529 -16.06 9.61 19.67
C VAL A 529 -15.68 9.74 21.15
N PRO A 530 -14.47 9.33 21.57
CA PRO A 530 -14.04 9.38 22.97
C PRO A 530 -13.89 10.81 23.48
N ASP A 531 -14.23 11.03 24.76
CA ASP A 531 -13.99 12.29 25.46
C ASP A 531 -12.50 12.51 25.73
N GLU A 532 -12.13 13.72 26.18
CA GLU A 532 -10.76 14.04 26.59
C GLU A 532 -10.20 13.02 27.60
N GLY A 533 -9.04 12.45 27.28
CA GLY A 533 -8.35 11.48 28.13
C GLY A 533 -8.89 10.04 28.06
N GLN A 534 -9.99 9.79 27.35
CA GLN A 534 -10.45 8.44 27.03
C GLN A 534 -9.68 7.86 25.83
N ARG A 535 -9.63 6.54 25.74
CA ARG A 535 -8.99 5.83 24.63
C ARG A 535 -10.03 5.47 23.56
N LEU A 536 -9.68 5.71 22.32
CA LEU A 536 -10.45 5.32 21.14
C LEU A 536 -10.60 3.80 21.08
N TRP A 537 -11.85 3.35 20.99
CA TRP A 537 -12.20 1.98 20.64
C TRP A 537 -13.31 1.96 19.57
N PRO A 538 -13.23 1.06 18.56
CA PRO A 538 -12.08 0.24 18.25
C PRO A 538 -10.86 1.06 17.81
N ARG A 539 -9.66 0.50 18.03
CA ARG A 539 -8.41 1.17 17.66
C ARG A 539 -8.42 1.48 16.17
N ALA A 540 -7.93 2.67 15.81
CA ALA A 540 -7.87 3.09 14.42
C ALA A 540 -7.05 2.10 13.58
N SER A 541 -7.54 1.78 12.39
CA SER A 541 -6.83 0.99 11.40
C SER A 541 -6.67 1.77 10.09
N ASP A 542 -5.63 1.47 9.32
CA ASP A 542 -5.40 2.13 8.04
C ASP A 542 -6.53 1.89 7.02
N ARG A 543 -7.34 0.83 7.21
CA ARG A 543 -8.44 0.49 6.28
C ARG A 543 -9.58 1.50 6.34
N GLU A 544 -9.69 2.25 7.43
CA GLU A 544 -10.81 3.17 7.64
C GLU A 544 -10.44 4.66 7.51
N ALA A 545 -9.15 4.96 7.39
CA ALA A 545 -8.66 6.33 7.33
C ALA A 545 -8.65 6.89 5.90
N VAL A 546 -8.89 8.20 5.78
CA VAL A 546 -8.77 8.95 4.53
C VAL A 546 -7.83 10.13 4.73
N ASP A 547 -6.76 10.21 3.93
CA ASP A 547 -5.84 11.34 3.97
C ASP A 547 -6.36 12.49 3.12
N VAL A 548 -6.70 13.59 3.78
CA VAL A 548 -7.23 14.80 3.15
C VAL A 548 -6.25 15.94 3.37
N SER A 549 -6.12 16.86 2.42
CA SER A 549 -5.26 18.03 2.64
C SER A 549 -5.77 18.84 3.84
N ILE A 550 -4.86 19.31 4.71
CA ILE A 550 -5.25 20.07 5.89
C ILE A 550 -6.09 21.28 5.50
N ARG A 551 -5.77 21.91 4.36
CA ARG A 551 -6.49 23.06 3.85
C ARG A 551 -7.94 22.72 3.50
N GLU A 552 -8.19 21.61 2.82
CA GLU A 552 -9.57 21.18 2.51
C GLU A 552 -10.33 20.83 3.78
N VAL A 553 -9.68 20.23 4.78
CA VAL A 553 -10.30 19.96 6.08
C VAL A 553 -10.65 21.27 6.80
N LEU A 554 -9.74 22.24 6.83
CA LEU A 554 -9.98 23.57 7.42
C LEU A 554 -11.05 24.37 6.67
N GLU A 555 -11.18 24.18 5.35
CA GLU A 555 -12.24 24.80 4.54
C GLU A 555 -13.60 24.12 4.73
N ALA A 556 -13.61 22.83 5.12
CA ALA A 556 -14.83 22.02 5.26
C ALA A 556 -15.38 21.94 6.69
N LEU A 557 -14.53 22.07 7.72
CA LEU A 557 -14.92 22.02 9.14
C LEU A 557 -15.01 23.43 9.73
N GLN A 558 -15.99 23.66 10.61
CA GLN A 558 -16.19 24.95 11.28
C GLN A 558 -15.38 25.03 12.59
N ASP A 559 -14.93 26.24 12.96
CA ASP A 559 -14.05 26.46 14.13
C ASP A 559 -14.70 26.10 15.49
N ASP A 560 -16.03 26.04 15.56
CA ASP A 560 -16.83 25.73 16.74
C ASP A 560 -17.14 24.23 16.91
N GLU A 561 -16.63 23.38 16.01
CA GLU A 561 -16.77 21.94 16.14
C GLU A 561 -15.85 21.37 17.23
N ASP A 562 -16.43 20.75 18.27
CA ASP A 562 -15.68 19.94 19.23
C ASP A 562 -14.99 18.80 18.50
N LEU A 563 -13.66 18.82 18.54
CA LEU A 563 -12.79 17.93 17.79
C LEU A 563 -11.64 17.44 18.68
N HIS A 564 -11.46 16.14 18.65
CA HIS A 564 -10.33 15.47 19.29
C HIS A 564 -9.30 15.07 18.22
N ARG A 565 -8.04 14.97 18.64
CA ARG A 565 -7.00 14.22 17.92
C ARG A 565 -6.60 13.03 18.75
N LEU A 566 -6.10 11.99 18.12
CA LEU A 566 -5.37 10.95 18.83
C LEU A 566 -3.98 11.48 19.23
N GLY A 567 -3.62 11.27 20.49
CA GLY A 567 -2.34 11.63 21.07
C GLY A 567 -1.19 10.80 20.50
N THR A 568 0.02 11.00 21.02
CA THR A 568 1.23 10.31 20.51
C THR A 568 1.22 8.79 20.69
N ASP A 569 0.33 8.28 21.54
CA ASP A 569 0.09 6.85 21.72
C ASP A 569 -0.85 6.25 20.67
N GLY A 570 -1.42 7.09 19.80
CA GLY A 570 -2.31 6.70 18.72
C GLY A 570 -3.70 6.25 19.16
N VAL A 571 -4.06 6.43 20.44
CA VAL A 571 -5.36 5.97 20.97
C VAL A 571 -6.01 6.94 21.95
N THR A 572 -5.25 7.71 22.72
CA THR A 572 -5.84 8.62 23.71
C THR A 572 -6.33 9.89 23.03
N ALA A 573 -7.57 10.30 23.30
CA ALA A 573 -8.14 11.51 22.74
C ALA A 573 -7.63 12.76 23.47
N GLU A 574 -7.09 13.70 22.70
CA GLU A 574 -6.65 15.02 23.15
C GLU A 574 -7.49 16.10 22.44
N PRO A 575 -8.04 17.10 23.13
CA PRO A 575 -8.77 18.19 22.49
C PRO A 575 -7.84 18.96 21.53
N THR A 576 -8.33 19.33 20.35
CA THR A 576 -7.55 20.12 19.39
C THR A 576 -8.48 21.02 18.57
N PRO A 577 -8.39 22.36 18.75
CA PRO A 577 -9.08 23.32 17.90
C PRO A 577 -8.72 23.10 16.42
N VAL A 578 -9.66 23.41 15.53
CA VAL A 578 -9.48 23.31 14.06
C VAL A 578 -8.20 24.02 13.61
N ALA A 579 -7.96 25.25 14.10
CA ALA A 579 -6.80 26.07 13.77
C ALA A 579 -5.44 25.48 14.21
N ASP A 580 -5.41 24.61 15.23
CA ASP A 580 -4.17 24.04 15.80
C ASP A 580 -3.86 22.65 15.26
N ARG A 581 -4.58 22.20 14.22
CA ARG A 581 -4.37 20.89 13.60
C ARG A 581 -2.97 20.77 13.04
N ARG A 582 -2.32 19.70 13.43
CA ARG A 582 -1.00 19.35 12.91
C ARG A 582 -1.14 18.44 11.71
N PRO A 583 -0.23 18.55 10.73
CA PRO A 583 -0.07 17.54 9.70
C PRO A 583 0.09 16.17 10.35
N TRP A 584 -0.49 15.13 9.74
CA TRP A 584 -0.43 13.73 10.21
C TRP A 584 -1.18 13.45 11.52
N SER A 585 -2.01 14.38 11.99
CA SER A 585 -2.96 14.08 13.08
C SER A 585 -4.07 13.14 12.59
N VAL A 586 -4.60 12.33 13.51
CA VAL A 586 -5.73 11.43 13.27
C VAL A 586 -6.92 11.89 14.10
N PRO A 587 -7.79 12.76 13.59
CA PRO A 587 -8.99 13.18 14.29
C PRO A 587 -10.15 12.20 14.05
N PRO A 588 -10.71 11.58 15.11
CA PRO A 588 -11.99 10.89 14.98
C PRO A 588 -13.12 11.89 14.73
N LEU A 589 -13.83 11.71 13.63
CA LEU A 589 -15.05 12.43 13.29
C LEU A 589 -16.26 11.58 13.66
N ALA A 590 -17.30 12.21 14.18
CA ALA A 590 -18.57 11.53 14.39
C ALA A 590 -19.20 11.12 13.04
N ALA A 591 -19.71 9.89 12.96
CA ALA A 591 -20.27 9.29 11.76
C ALA A 591 -21.40 10.12 11.10
N ASP A 592 -22.18 10.85 11.91
CA ASP A 592 -23.29 11.72 11.48
C ASP A 592 -22.85 13.07 10.90
N ARG A 593 -21.56 13.46 11.00
CA ARG A 593 -21.06 14.69 10.37
C ARG A 593 -20.93 14.58 8.85
N GLY A 594 -21.04 13.37 8.28
CA GLY A 594 -20.94 13.16 6.84
C GLY A 594 -19.52 13.38 6.31
N ARG A 595 -19.41 14.14 5.22
CA ARG A 595 -18.16 14.47 4.52
C ARG A 595 -17.47 13.31 3.78
N LEU A 596 -18.08 12.13 3.78
CA LEU A 596 -17.65 10.96 3.04
C LEU A 596 -18.86 10.36 2.33
N ASP A 597 -18.71 10.06 1.03
CA ASP A 597 -19.67 9.26 0.28
C ASP A 597 -19.02 7.96 -0.22
N ARG A 598 -19.80 7.11 -0.90
CA ARG A 598 -19.30 5.83 -1.46
C ARG A 598 -18.13 5.98 -2.44
N PHE A 599 -17.84 7.20 -2.90
CA PHE A 599 -16.77 7.51 -3.82
C PHE A 599 -15.65 8.34 -3.16
N GLY A 600 -15.61 8.42 -1.83
CA GLY A 600 -14.54 9.07 -1.05
C GLY A 600 -14.92 10.42 -0.44
N TRP A 601 -13.91 11.19 -0.03
CA TRP A 601 -14.09 12.51 0.59
C TRP A 601 -14.96 13.42 -0.28
N ASN A 602 -16.01 13.97 0.33
CA ASN A 602 -16.92 14.90 -0.30
C ASN A 602 -17.33 15.94 0.74
N PRO A 603 -16.78 17.17 0.71
CA PRO A 603 -17.07 18.17 1.74
C PRO A 603 -18.56 18.56 1.80
N ASP A 604 -19.32 18.33 0.71
CA ASP A 604 -20.75 18.65 0.64
C ASP A 604 -21.65 17.49 1.07
N ALA A 605 -21.10 16.29 1.29
CA ALA A 605 -21.87 15.14 1.76
C ALA A 605 -22.31 15.33 3.22
N SER A 606 -23.58 15.05 3.50
CA SER A 606 -24.20 15.15 4.83
C SER A 606 -24.81 13.83 5.31
N GLY A 607 -24.70 12.75 4.52
CA GLY A 607 -25.23 11.44 4.89
C GLY A 607 -24.43 10.77 6.01
N LEU A 608 -25.04 9.82 6.71
CA LEU A 608 -24.37 9.01 7.71
C LEU A 608 -23.22 8.23 7.08
N VAL A 609 -22.05 8.26 7.72
CA VAL A 609 -20.87 7.50 7.31
C VAL A 609 -20.77 6.23 8.14
N MET A 610 -20.72 5.07 7.49
CA MET A 610 -20.52 3.80 8.17
C MET A 610 -19.21 3.81 8.99
N ASP A 611 -19.27 3.41 10.25
CA ASP A 611 -18.08 3.10 11.04
C ASP A 611 -17.55 1.72 10.61
N ALA A 612 -16.46 1.73 9.84
CA ALA A 612 -15.90 0.52 9.24
C ALA A 612 -15.22 -0.42 10.26
N SER A 613 -15.05 0.02 11.51
CA SER A 613 -14.45 -0.82 12.56
C SER A 613 -15.44 -1.81 13.17
N LEU A 614 -16.75 -1.53 13.12
CA LEU A 614 -17.76 -2.32 13.82
C LEU A 614 -17.86 -3.78 13.34
N PRO A 615 -17.90 -4.10 12.03
CA PRO A 615 -18.10 -5.48 11.56
C PRO A 615 -17.08 -6.49 12.10
N GLU A 616 -15.85 -6.05 12.32
CA GLU A 616 -14.76 -6.93 12.81
C GLU A 616 -14.58 -6.87 14.33
N GLN A 617 -15.03 -5.80 15.01
CA GLN A 617 -14.64 -5.52 16.39
C GLN A 617 -15.81 -5.59 17.38
N GLY A 618 -17.00 -5.15 16.97
CA GLY A 618 -18.17 -5.09 17.84
C GLY A 618 -18.80 -3.69 17.96
N LEU A 619 -19.68 -3.55 18.93
CA LEU A 619 -20.52 -2.37 19.15
C LEU A 619 -20.17 -1.70 20.48
N SER A 620 -19.95 -0.39 20.46
CA SER A 620 -19.82 0.43 21.66
C SER A 620 -21.20 0.63 22.31
N LEU A 621 -21.31 0.35 23.60
CA LEU A 621 -22.50 0.57 24.41
C LEU A 621 -22.50 2.00 24.94
N ASP A 622 -22.89 2.92 24.05
CA ASP A 622 -23.13 4.33 24.36
C ASP A 622 -24.44 4.75 23.67
N GLY A 623 -25.32 5.44 24.40
CA GLY A 623 -26.65 5.79 23.89
C GLY A 623 -26.58 6.75 22.70
N THR A 624 -25.60 7.66 22.71
CA THR A 624 -25.36 8.58 21.58
C THR A 624 -24.86 7.81 20.36
N ALA A 625 -23.93 6.87 20.55
CA ALA A 625 -23.40 6.05 19.48
C ALA A 625 -24.45 5.13 18.82
N ILE A 626 -25.30 4.47 19.60
CA ILE A 626 -26.34 3.58 19.07
C ILE A 626 -27.42 4.37 18.30
N ARG A 627 -27.85 5.50 18.86
CA ARG A 627 -28.75 6.43 18.16
C ARG A 627 -28.13 6.95 16.86
N ARG A 628 -26.84 7.31 16.87
CA ARG A 628 -26.11 7.75 15.68
C ARG A 628 -26.01 6.65 14.62
N LEU A 629 -25.83 5.40 15.04
CA LEU A 629 -25.68 4.24 14.15
C LEU A 629 -26.97 3.89 13.42
N CYS A 630 -28.10 3.80 14.13
CA CYS A 630 -29.34 3.21 13.60
C CYS A 630 -30.63 3.94 14.03
N GLY A 631 -30.53 5.08 14.72
CA GLY A 631 -31.68 5.85 15.17
C GLY A 631 -32.45 5.25 16.36
N VAL A 632 -31.96 4.15 16.93
CA VAL A 632 -32.61 3.45 18.04
C VAL A 632 -32.27 4.11 19.39
N GLU A 633 -33.29 4.29 20.23
CA GLU A 633 -33.17 4.80 21.61
C GLU A 633 -33.14 3.64 22.61
N VAL A 634 -32.01 3.47 23.30
CA VAL A 634 -31.80 2.37 24.27
C VAL A 634 -31.27 2.85 25.62
N THR A 635 -31.38 4.15 25.94
CA THR A 635 -30.81 4.72 27.17
C THR A 635 -31.23 3.97 28.45
N PRO A 636 -32.51 3.63 28.68
CA PRO A 636 -32.90 2.88 29.89
C PRO A 636 -32.28 1.48 29.96
N GLN A 637 -32.24 0.77 28.83
CA GLN A 637 -31.64 -0.57 28.75
C GLN A 637 -30.12 -0.51 28.94
N LEU A 638 -29.47 0.55 28.45
CA LEU A 638 -28.04 0.78 28.64
C LEU A 638 -27.71 1.03 30.11
N GLU A 639 -28.47 1.85 30.82
CA GLU A 639 -28.27 2.10 32.26
C GLU A 639 -28.34 0.79 33.07
N ILE A 640 -29.29 -0.09 32.75
CA ILE A 640 -29.43 -1.41 33.38
C ILE A 640 -28.26 -2.33 32.97
N ALA A 641 -27.94 -2.44 31.68
CA ALA A 641 -26.85 -3.29 31.17
C ALA A 641 -25.48 -2.85 31.70
N LEU A 642 -25.30 -1.53 31.91
CA LEU A 642 -24.11 -0.93 32.49
C LEU A 642 -24.16 -0.88 34.03
N GLY A 643 -25.26 -1.29 34.67
CA GLY A 643 -25.40 -1.28 36.13
C GLY A 643 -25.15 0.11 36.73
N GLU A 644 -25.54 1.15 36.00
CA GLU A 644 -25.45 2.56 36.38
C GLU A 644 -26.75 3.07 37.02
N ASP A 645 -27.79 2.22 37.07
CA ASP A 645 -29.03 2.52 37.77
C ASP A 645 -28.78 2.60 39.30
N GLU A 646 -29.08 3.76 39.89
CA GLU A 646 -28.97 3.99 41.34
C GLU A 646 -30.15 3.39 42.12
N ALA A 647 -31.19 2.90 41.42
CA ALA A 647 -32.36 2.28 42.00
C ALA A 647 -32.30 0.74 41.91
N ASP A 648 -32.02 0.09 43.05
CA ASP A 648 -32.14 -1.35 43.34
C ASP A 648 -30.97 -2.31 42.98
N GLU A 649 -30.93 -3.43 43.73
CA GLU A 649 -29.97 -4.53 43.64
C GLU A 649 -30.14 -5.30 42.30
N LEU A 650 -29.73 -4.69 41.17
CA LEU A 650 -29.75 -5.35 39.86
C LEU A 650 -28.89 -6.62 39.86
N ASP A 651 -29.52 -7.76 39.62
CA ASP A 651 -28.82 -9.04 39.49
C ASP A 651 -28.28 -9.24 38.05
N GLN A 652 -27.52 -10.33 37.83
CA GLN A 652 -26.95 -10.59 36.51
C GLN A 652 -28.03 -10.91 35.46
N SER A 653 -29.18 -11.46 35.86
CA SER A 653 -30.29 -11.79 34.96
C SER A 653 -30.94 -10.54 34.38
N ASP A 654 -31.09 -9.48 35.18
CA ASP A 654 -31.63 -8.20 34.71
C ASP A 654 -30.72 -7.55 33.66
N ARG A 655 -29.40 -7.62 33.87
CA ARG A 655 -28.40 -7.11 32.93
C ARG A 655 -28.38 -7.89 31.62
N ASP A 656 -28.41 -9.22 31.70
CA ASP A 656 -28.44 -10.09 30.52
C ASP A 656 -29.72 -9.85 29.70
N LYS A 657 -30.85 -9.62 30.37
CA LYS A 657 -32.11 -9.24 29.72
C LYS A 657 -32.02 -7.88 29.02
N ALA A 658 -31.44 -6.88 29.67
CA ALA A 658 -31.27 -5.56 29.06
C ALA A 658 -30.37 -5.61 27.81
N VAL A 659 -29.30 -6.41 27.84
CA VAL A 659 -28.44 -6.65 26.66
C VAL A 659 -29.22 -7.33 25.54
N ALA A 660 -30.05 -8.33 25.85
CA ALA A 660 -30.90 -8.99 24.87
C ALA A 660 -31.90 -8.01 24.22
N GLU A 661 -32.53 -7.13 25.02
CA GLU A 661 -33.44 -6.09 24.51
C GLU A 661 -32.73 -5.09 23.58
N ILE A 662 -31.48 -4.73 23.88
CA ILE A 662 -30.65 -3.90 22.98
C ILE A 662 -30.41 -4.62 21.65
N LEU A 663 -30.01 -5.91 21.69
CA LEU A 663 -29.75 -6.69 20.48
C LEU A 663 -31.01 -6.88 19.63
N ASP A 664 -32.15 -7.18 20.25
CA ASP A 664 -33.43 -7.30 19.56
C ASP A 664 -33.82 -5.99 18.86
N ALA A 665 -33.59 -4.84 19.53
CA ALA A 665 -33.86 -3.53 18.94
C ALA A 665 -32.94 -3.23 17.74
N LEU A 666 -31.67 -3.65 17.79
CA LEU A 666 -30.72 -3.50 16.68
C LEU A 666 -31.10 -4.39 15.49
N GLN A 667 -31.49 -5.64 15.74
CA GLN A 667 -31.90 -6.59 14.70
C GLN A 667 -33.23 -6.18 14.03
N ALA A 668 -34.09 -5.46 14.76
CA ALA A 668 -35.33 -4.91 14.21
C ALA A 668 -35.14 -3.59 13.45
N ALA A 669 -33.97 -2.95 13.55
CA ALA A 669 -33.69 -1.67 12.91
C ALA A 669 -33.43 -1.83 11.40
N GLU A 670 -33.79 -0.80 10.62
CA GLU A 670 -33.40 -0.75 9.21
C GLU A 670 -31.87 -0.69 9.06
N SER A 671 -31.35 -1.41 8.06
CA SER A 671 -29.91 -1.45 7.78
C SER A 671 -29.36 -0.02 7.57
N PRO A 672 -28.38 0.42 8.37
CA PRO A 672 -27.81 1.75 8.21
C PRO A 672 -27.12 1.93 6.84
N PRO A 673 -27.03 3.18 6.32
CA PRO A 673 -26.28 3.46 5.10
C PRO A 673 -24.82 2.99 5.15
N GLY A 674 -24.34 2.41 4.03
CA GLY A 674 -22.95 1.96 3.86
C GLY A 674 -22.70 0.49 4.19
N TRP A 675 -23.66 -0.18 4.83
CA TRP A 675 -23.68 -1.64 5.00
C TRP A 675 -24.16 -2.31 3.70
N GLY A 676 -23.49 -3.37 3.28
CA GLY A 676 -23.87 -4.18 2.13
C GLY A 676 -25.10 -5.06 2.42
N ASP A 677 -25.64 -5.69 1.36
CA ASP A 677 -26.80 -6.57 1.47
C ASP A 677 -26.55 -7.70 2.49
N GLY A 678 -27.36 -7.74 3.55
CA GLY A 678 -27.25 -8.72 4.64
C GLY A 678 -26.06 -8.53 5.59
N GLU A 679 -25.21 -7.52 5.38
CA GLU A 679 -24.04 -7.27 6.24
C GLU A 679 -24.45 -6.80 7.64
N TRP A 680 -25.46 -5.94 7.72
CA TRP A 680 -26.02 -5.47 8.99
C TRP A 680 -26.62 -6.62 9.81
N ASP A 681 -27.39 -7.47 9.16
CA ASP A 681 -27.99 -8.64 9.80
C ASP A 681 -26.89 -9.59 10.30
N ALA A 682 -25.88 -9.88 9.47
CA ALA A 682 -24.75 -10.72 9.87
C ALA A 682 -24.01 -10.14 11.08
N PHE A 683 -23.78 -8.83 11.10
CA PHE A 683 -23.11 -8.15 12.22
C PHE A 683 -23.92 -8.23 13.51
N THR A 684 -25.20 -7.87 13.48
CA THR A 684 -26.06 -7.87 14.68
C THR A 684 -26.25 -9.27 15.26
N HIS A 685 -26.24 -10.31 14.43
CA HIS A 685 -26.28 -11.71 14.89
C HIS A 685 -24.94 -12.21 15.43
N ALA A 686 -23.82 -11.63 14.98
CA ALA A 686 -22.50 -12.02 15.43
C ALA A 686 -22.08 -11.35 16.75
N LEU A 687 -22.85 -10.37 17.26
CA LEU A 687 -22.58 -9.73 18.55
C LEU A 687 -22.84 -10.70 19.72
N ARG A 688 -21.81 -10.91 20.53
CA ARG A 688 -21.90 -11.67 21.78
C ARG A 688 -22.67 -10.85 22.82
N PRO A 689 -23.66 -11.44 23.52
CA PRO A 689 -24.41 -10.77 24.57
C PRO A 689 -23.62 -10.71 25.89
N VAL A 690 -22.35 -10.28 25.83
CA VAL A 690 -21.46 -10.17 26.99
C VAL A 690 -20.85 -8.77 26.99
N VAL A 691 -21.10 -8.02 28.05
CA VAL A 691 -20.61 -6.65 28.22
C VAL A 691 -19.15 -6.66 28.69
N GLU A 692 -18.25 -6.09 27.90
CA GLU A 692 -16.89 -5.78 28.33
C GLU A 692 -16.80 -4.34 28.85
N ARG A 693 -16.10 -4.15 29.98
CA ARG A 693 -15.88 -2.82 30.59
C ARG A 693 -14.40 -2.57 30.89
N PRO A 694 -13.62 -2.17 29.88
CA PRO A 694 -12.21 -1.90 30.04
C PRO A 694 -12.00 -0.55 30.73
N ARG A 695 -10.88 -0.40 31.43
CA ARG A 695 -10.54 0.88 32.06
C ARG A 695 -10.18 1.91 30.99
N ARG A 696 -10.79 3.11 31.07
CA ARG A 696 -10.55 4.27 30.17
C ARG A 696 -10.97 4.05 28.71
N GLU A 697 -11.80 3.05 28.44
CA GLU A 697 -12.40 2.77 27.13
C GLU A 697 -13.92 2.66 27.30
N VAL A 698 -14.66 2.81 26.21
CA VAL A 698 -16.11 2.63 26.18
C VAL A 698 -16.49 1.17 26.46
N ALA A 699 -17.60 0.96 27.18
CA ALA A 699 -18.20 -0.36 27.33
C ALA A 699 -18.69 -0.89 25.98
N ARG A 700 -18.72 -2.21 25.79
CA ARG A 700 -18.93 -2.79 24.44
C ARG A 700 -19.45 -4.21 24.44
N LEU A 701 -20.01 -4.61 23.30
CA LEU A 701 -20.24 -5.99 22.87
C LEU A 701 -19.26 -6.33 21.76
N ARG A 702 -18.73 -7.57 21.73
CA ARG A 702 -17.79 -8.02 20.68
C ARG A 702 -18.44 -8.93 19.66
N VAL A 703 -17.90 -8.92 18.45
CA VAL A 703 -18.23 -9.92 17.42
C VAL A 703 -17.57 -11.26 17.77
N GLU A 704 -18.30 -12.34 17.58
CA GLU A 704 -17.79 -13.71 17.61
C GLU A 704 -16.87 -13.96 16.41
N ALA A 705 -15.55 -13.80 16.61
CA ALA A 705 -14.60 -14.10 15.55
C ALA A 705 -14.63 -15.59 15.21
N SER A 706 -14.80 -15.95 13.92
CA SER A 706 -14.21 -17.19 13.42
C SER A 706 -12.70 -17.00 13.50
N GLU A 707 -12.08 -17.43 14.60
CA GLU A 707 -10.62 -17.50 14.67
C GLU A 707 -10.14 -18.31 13.46
N PRO A 708 -9.32 -17.73 12.57
CA PRO A 708 -8.51 -18.59 11.72
C PRO A 708 -7.63 -19.37 12.69
N GLN A 709 -7.86 -20.69 12.78
CA GLN A 709 -6.97 -21.60 13.49
C GLN A 709 -5.57 -21.45 12.90
N ARG A 710 -4.76 -20.60 13.52
CA ARG A 710 -3.31 -20.64 13.39
C ARG A 710 -2.81 -21.61 14.47
N PRO A 711 -1.97 -22.58 14.13
CA PRO A 711 -1.27 -23.36 15.14
C PRO A 711 -0.34 -22.39 15.89
N GLY A 712 -0.66 -22.09 17.15
CA GLY A 712 0.23 -21.42 18.10
C GLY A 712 0.50 -19.93 17.86
N SER A 713 -0.42 -19.06 18.27
CA SER A 713 -0.06 -17.66 18.60
C SER A 713 -1.07 -17.05 19.59
N ASP A 714 -0.92 -17.37 20.86
CA ASP A 714 -1.44 -16.56 21.97
C ASP A 714 -0.61 -15.28 22.05
N PHE A 715 -0.96 -14.27 21.25
CA PHE A 715 -0.45 -12.90 21.42
C PHE A 715 -1.59 -11.92 21.18
N GLY A 716 -2.50 -11.87 22.15
CA GLY A 716 -3.47 -10.79 22.32
C GLY A 716 -2.81 -9.53 22.86
N SER A 717 -3.25 -8.38 22.37
CA SER A 717 -2.64 -7.07 22.58
C SER A 717 -3.01 -6.42 23.92
N GLU A 718 -2.08 -6.40 24.86
CA GLU A 718 -1.94 -5.31 25.83
C GLU A 718 -0.47 -4.87 25.84
N ASN A 719 -0.24 -3.57 25.98
CA ASN A 719 1.10 -2.99 25.91
C ASN A 719 2.02 -3.54 27.00
N ASP A 720 3.28 -3.71 26.62
CA ASP A 720 4.50 -3.71 27.44
C ASP A 720 4.52 -4.63 28.68
N GLU A 721 5.59 -5.43 28.70
CA GLU A 721 6.00 -6.34 29.77
C GLU A 721 5.36 -7.74 29.70
N LEU A 722 6.27 -8.69 29.43
CA LEU A 722 6.20 -10.12 29.75
C LEU A 722 5.74 -11.07 28.63
N SER A 723 6.69 -11.92 28.26
CA SER A 723 6.45 -13.34 27.99
C SER A 723 5.62 -13.94 29.13
N LEU A 724 4.29 -13.88 29.05
CA LEU A 724 3.41 -14.66 29.92
C LEU A 724 2.70 -15.69 29.07
N THR A 725 3.32 -16.86 29.00
CA THR A 725 2.53 -18.09 28.96
C THR A 725 1.53 -18.08 30.12
N PRO A 726 0.32 -18.64 29.98
CA PRO A 726 -0.64 -18.75 31.09
C PRO A 726 -0.12 -19.59 32.26
N GLU A 727 1.03 -20.26 32.08
CA GLU A 727 1.79 -20.95 33.13
C GLU A 727 3.00 -20.12 33.57
N ALA A 728 3.14 -19.93 34.88
CA ALA A 728 4.31 -19.28 35.46
C ALA A 728 5.56 -20.16 35.24
N VAL A 729 6.55 -19.62 34.52
CA VAL A 729 7.86 -20.26 34.30
C VAL A 729 8.90 -19.58 35.19
N GLU A 730 9.82 -20.36 35.76
CA GLU A 730 10.96 -19.80 36.50
C GLU A 730 11.81 -18.91 35.58
N LEU A 731 12.18 -17.72 36.04
CA LEU A 731 12.91 -16.72 35.26
C LEU A 731 14.22 -17.30 34.68
N ASP A 732 14.97 -18.08 35.46
CA ASP A 732 16.21 -18.73 35.02
C ASP A 732 15.96 -19.70 33.85
N LYS A 733 14.85 -20.46 33.89
CA LYS A 733 14.46 -21.37 32.81
C LYS A 733 14.02 -20.62 31.56
N HIS A 734 13.28 -19.51 31.75
CA HIS A 734 12.88 -18.64 30.64
C HIS A 734 14.10 -18.01 29.97
N GLY A 735 15.03 -17.43 30.74
CA GLY A 735 16.27 -16.85 30.24
C GLY A 735 17.11 -17.89 29.49
N GLN A 736 17.29 -19.10 30.04
CA GLN A 736 17.99 -20.16 29.33
C GLN A 736 17.34 -20.52 27.99
N ALA A 737 16.01 -20.56 27.92
CA ALA A 737 15.30 -20.80 26.67
C ALA A 737 15.48 -19.65 25.67
N VAL A 738 15.42 -18.39 26.12
CA VAL A 738 15.67 -17.21 25.30
C VAL A 738 17.11 -17.21 24.77
N GLY A 739 18.10 -17.47 25.63
CA GLY A 739 19.51 -17.58 25.24
C GLY A 739 19.76 -18.69 24.22
N ALA A 740 19.17 -19.87 24.42
CA ALA A 740 19.26 -20.99 23.47
C ALA A 740 18.64 -20.65 22.11
N MET A 741 17.46 -20.02 22.10
CA MET A 741 16.82 -19.57 20.86
C MET A 741 17.67 -18.50 20.15
N ALA A 742 18.17 -17.52 20.90
CA ALA A 742 19.00 -16.45 20.36
C ALA A 742 20.31 -16.98 19.77
N ARG A 743 20.89 -18.04 20.36
CA ARG A 743 22.02 -18.78 19.78
C ARG A 743 21.67 -19.39 18.43
N ILE A 744 20.57 -20.12 18.33
CA ILE A 744 20.12 -20.77 17.09
C ILE A 744 19.92 -19.71 15.99
N ILE A 745 19.21 -18.62 16.31
CA ILE A 745 18.99 -17.50 15.38
C ILE A 745 20.32 -16.90 14.92
N ALA A 746 21.24 -16.62 15.85
CA ALA A 746 22.54 -16.03 15.54
C ALA A 746 23.38 -16.94 14.60
N GLU A 747 23.37 -18.25 14.83
CA GLU A 747 24.04 -19.23 13.97
C GLU A 747 23.39 -19.31 12.58
N ARG A 748 22.05 -19.29 12.50
CA ARG A 748 21.28 -19.34 11.24
C ARG A 748 21.47 -18.11 10.36
N ILE A 749 21.58 -16.93 10.97
CA ILE A 749 21.90 -15.69 10.26
C ILE A 749 23.38 -15.67 9.86
N GLY A 750 24.24 -16.39 10.58
CA GLY A 750 25.66 -16.49 10.28
C GLY A 750 26.51 -15.41 10.95
N LEU A 751 26.16 -15.04 12.18
CA LEU A 751 26.99 -14.17 13.00
C LEU A 751 28.32 -14.86 13.38
N PRO A 752 29.40 -14.09 13.61
CA PRO A 752 30.66 -14.60 14.17
C PRO A 752 30.43 -15.37 15.47
N SER A 753 31.19 -16.46 15.68
CA SER A 753 31.03 -17.33 16.85
C SER A 753 31.15 -16.59 18.19
N THR A 754 32.01 -15.56 18.25
CA THR A 754 32.15 -14.70 19.42
C THR A 754 30.88 -13.91 19.73
N LEU A 755 30.13 -13.47 18.71
CA LEU A 755 28.86 -12.76 18.90
C LEU A 755 27.72 -13.73 19.21
N VAL A 756 27.74 -14.94 18.66
CA VAL A 756 26.80 -16.01 19.03
C VAL A 756 26.86 -16.27 20.53
N GLU A 757 28.06 -16.44 21.10
CA GLU A 757 28.25 -16.64 22.54
C GLU A 757 27.79 -15.44 23.38
N VAL A 758 28.00 -14.22 22.89
CA VAL A 758 27.57 -13.00 23.60
C VAL A 758 26.06 -12.88 23.65
N VAL A 759 25.38 -13.13 22.53
CA VAL A 759 23.92 -13.03 22.44
C VAL A 759 23.24 -14.16 23.23
N GLU A 760 23.79 -15.38 23.19
CA GLU A 760 23.33 -16.50 24.03
C GLU A 760 23.37 -16.14 25.52
N ARG A 761 24.50 -15.60 25.99
CA ARG A 761 24.65 -15.16 27.39
C ARG A 761 23.73 -14.01 27.73
N ALA A 762 23.55 -13.04 26.82
CA ALA A 762 22.67 -11.91 27.04
C ALA A 762 21.20 -12.31 27.16
N GLY A 763 20.76 -13.34 26.43
CA GLY A 763 19.41 -13.88 26.55
C GLY A 763 19.19 -14.73 27.81
N ALA A 764 20.27 -15.30 28.38
CA ALA A 764 20.24 -16.13 29.57
C ALA A 764 20.35 -15.35 30.90
N LEU A 765 20.65 -14.05 30.83
CA LEU A 765 20.68 -13.10 31.95
C LEU A 765 19.35 -12.37 32.07
#